data_AF-A0A536NNC0-F1
#
_entry.id   AF-A0A536NNC0-F1
#
_cell.length_a   1.000
_cell.length_b   1.000
_cell.length_c   1.000
_cell.angle_alpha   90.00
_cell.angle_beta   90.00
_cell.angle_gamma   90.00
#
_symmetry.space_group_name_H-M   'P 1'
#
loop_
_entity.id
_entity.type
_entity.pdbx_description
1 polymer ?
#
loop_
_entity_poly.entity_id
_entity_poly.type
_entity_poly.pdbx_seq_one_letter_code
_entity_poly.pdbx_strand_id
1 'polypeptide(L)'
;MQLYRMSDGGAFTFNNPPIMSGINTSDRSEFYIPVVLNQLNTNQLFTATYRVYRTDNAKAPNSFDVHFKTISPDLTSGCTGPAPNGARACVISAIGVGGGTAVYTGSDDGLVFFSPDAMVSDNPTWTRLDHSYAVGNKHSLPNRPVAWIAVDRSNYRVAYIAYNGYNAATPHQPGHVFKTTDAGSSWTDISGNLPDNPVNSLTIDASYPNTLYAATDVGPFVTYNGGATWSALGAGFPSVAVDQIDLDTYDRVIGAGTHGRGAWQLKDGSPAVPALVISKSDAGVPVGPGSNVDYTITVRNIGNAPATGVTITDPVPANTSFVSADSGGVNNAGTATWTGQSIPIAGSVTVHLTVKIDLGLESKVTSIVDDRFAATSAQGPSTTGSPTVTPIAPPFKVAVSSVVDGVRVGHSVTDQVTLTNLGYKTDSYSMSTTGATFPTTILDSTCSTPLSTTPSVIAGASTNVCVKVDVPAGAADSATSTATIRATSVGSPKVSGSGTDKTIAVAVDTLVVDDDAFTASPVDVNSYYTAALNAKVIAFQLWDLGSDKLPLNYLLSFRHVVWFTGNSYPAPIGAYESELKTFLDSGKNLFLSGQDLLDQTAGTSSFVHVYLHVTWDGSETQNDIKTANVHDIAGTLTAGAGTVPLNSAVLGNTFMDEITPNGTAQPIFNDDASKPDALSFSG
;
A
#
# COMPACT_ATOMS: atom_id res chain seq x y z
N MET A 1 16.24 7.96 -7.04
CA MET A 1 15.79 6.82 -6.23
C MET A 1 14.79 6.02 -7.05
N GLN A 2 14.94 4.69 -7.11
CA GLN A 2 14.00 3.79 -7.76
C GLN A 2 13.88 2.53 -6.90
N LEU A 3 12.65 2.08 -6.65
CA LEU A 3 12.35 0.84 -5.93
C LEU A 3 11.81 -0.18 -6.91
N TYR A 4 12.28 -1.42 -6.82
CA TYR A 4 11.85 -2.51 -7.68
C TYR A 4 11.32 -3.67 -6.85
N ARG A 5 10.38 -4.42 -7.41
CA ARG A 5 9.82 -5.62 -6.80
C ARG A 5 9.92 -6.79 -7.75
N MET A 6 10.44 -7.92 -7.25
CA MET A 6 10.50 -9.18 -7.98
C MET A 6 9.66 -10.23 -7.24
N SER A 7 8.85 -11.00 -7.97
CA SER A 7 7.98 -12.06 -7.44
C SER A 7 8.46 -13.47 -7.81
N ASP A 8 9.53 -13.58 -8.59
CA ASP A 8 10.03 -14.79 -9.25
C ASP A 8 11.37 -15.30 -8.70
N GLY A 9 11.75 -14.85 -7.50
CA GLY A 9 13.02 -15.24 -6.88
C GLY A 9 14.21 -14.36 -7.28
N GLY A 10 13.95 -13.17 -7.85
CA GLY A 10 15.00 -12.17 -8.08
C GLY A 10 15.59 -12.21 -9.48
N ALA A 11 14.85 -12.72 -10.47
CA ALA A 11 15.26 -12.62 -11.86
C ALA A 11 15.09 -11.17 -12.31
N PHE A 12 16.17 -10.39 -12.17
CA PHE A 12 16.17 -9.00 -12.57
C PHE A 12 16.34 -8.92 -14.09
N THR A 13 15.27 -8.53 -14.78
CA THR A 13 15.34 -8.01 -16.13
C THR A 13 15.25 -6.48 -16.05
N PHE A 14 15.98 -5.78 -16.92
CA PHE A 14 15.96 -4.31 -16.97
C PHE A 14 14.57 -3.73 -17.33
N ASN A 15 13.61 -4.58 -17.70
CA ASN A 15 12.25 -4.21 -18.06
C ASN A 15 11.31 -4.22 -16.85
N ASN A 16 11.75 -4.66 -15.67
CA ASN A 16 10.87 -4.66 -14.50
C ASN A 16 10.64 -3.22 -14.02
N PRO A 17 9.40 -2.71 -14.01
CA PRO A 17 9.15 -1.32 -13.67
C PRO A 17 9.34 -0.99 -12.19
N PRO A 18 9.75 0.25 -11.88
CA PRO A 18 9.89 0.67 -10.50
C PRO A 18 8.51 0.91 -9.84
N ILE A 19 8.35 0.45 -8.60
CA ILE A 19 7.16 0.61 -7.77
C ILE A 19 7.17 1.97 -7.04
N MET A 20 7.13 3.07 -7.80
CA MET A 20 7.29 4.43 -7.24
C MET A 20 5.99 5.23 -7.15
N SER A 21 4.86 4.66 -7.58
CA SER A 21 3.56 5.34 -7.55
C SER A 21 3.20 5.79 -6.14
N GLY A 22 2.85 7.07 -5.98
CA GLY A 22 2.53 7.69 -4.69
C GLY A 22 3.73 8.17 -3.85
N ILE A 23 4.97 7.94 -4.31
CA ILE A 23 6.19 8.48 -3.68
C ILE A 23 6.57 9.81 -4.34
N ASN A 24 6.84 10.85 -3.54
CA ASN A 24 7.32 12.12 -4.07
C ASN A 24 8.84 12.07 -4.29
N THR A 25 9.27 12.06 -5.54
CA THR A 25 10.69 11.97 -5.92
C THR A 25 11.49 13.25 -5.67
N SER A 26 10.81 14.37 -5.37
CA SER A 26 11.45 15.62 -4.96
C SER A 26 11.71 15.70 -3.45
N ASP A 27 11.31 14.69 -2.69
CA ASP A 27 11.58 14.64 -1.25
C ASP A 27 13.08 14.54 -0.97
N ARG A 28 13.52 15.28 0.05
CA ARG A 28 14.84 15.09 0.64
C ARG A 28 14.95 13.67 1.20
N SER A 29 15.95 12.94 0.72
CA SER A 29 16.14 11.52 1.00
C SER A 29 17.64 11.18 1.00
N GLU A 30 18.00 10.07 1.65
CA GLU A 30 19.32 9.49 1.49
C GLU A 30 19.49 8.88 0.09
N PHE A 31 20.75 8.66 -0.30
CA PHE A 31 21.04 7.87 -1.51
C PHE A 31 20.51 6.43 -1.36
N TYR A 32 20.64 5.85 -0.16
CA TYR A 32 20.06 4.57 0.23
C TYR A 32 18.91 4.81 1.21
N ILE A 33 17.70 4.79 0.68
CA ILE A 33 16.50 4.88 1.52
C ILE A 33 16.20 3.57 2.23
N PRO A 34 15.66 3.61 3.46
CA PRO A 34 15.25 2.40 4.15
C PRO A 34 14.05 1.77 3.44
N VAL A 35 14.07 0.43 3.36
CA VAL A 35 12.98 -0.38 2.81
C VAL A 35 12.76 -1.56 3.75
N VAL A 36 11.52 -1.77 4.18
CA VAL A 36 11.17 -2.87 5.09
C VAL A 36 9.88 -3.54 4.64
N LEU A 37 9.95 -4.86 4.41
CA LEU A 37 8.79 -5.70 4.15
C LEU A 37 8.15 -6.12 5.48
N ASN A 38 6.83 -6.00 5.60
CA ASN A 38 6.12 -6.59 6.73
C ASN A 38 6.13 -8.13 6.58
N GLN A 39 6.88 -8.81 7.44
CA GLN A 39 7.05 -10.26 7.35
C GLN A 39 5.82 -11.07 7.80
N LEU A 40 4.89 -10.43 8.53
CA LEU A 40 3.59 -11.01 8.88
C LEU A 40 2.54 -10.76 7.79
N ASN A 41 2.69 -9.70 7.01
CA ASN A 41 1.86 -9.40 5.84
C ASN A 41 2.74 -8.95 4.67
N THR A 42 3.18 -9.90 3.85
CA THR A 42 4.08 -9.63 2.73
C THR A 42 3.43 -8.87 1.57
N ASN A 43 2.15 -8.49 1.67
CA ASN A 43 1.51 -7.53 0.78
C ASN A 43 1.73 -6.07 1.23
N GLN A 44 2.36 -5.85 2.38
CA GLN A 44 2.63 -4.53 2.93
C GLN A 44 4.14 -4.25 3.00
N LEU A 45 4.55 -3.10 2.50
CA LEU A 45 5.94 -2.64 2.48
C LEU A 45 6.04 -1.17 2.86
N PHE A 46 7.11 -0.83 3.56
CA PHE A 46 7.42 0.51 4.03
C PHE A 46 8.71 1.02 3.40
N THR A 47 8.73 2.30 3.10
CA THR A 47 9.94 3.04 2.75
C THR A 47 9.86 4.46 3.30
N ALA A 48 10.95 5.21 3.28
CA ALA A 48 10.95 6.56 3.78
C ALA A 48 11.95 7.50 3.09
N THR A 49 11.62 8.79 3.16
CA THR A 49 12.44 9.94 2.80
C THR A 49 12.71 10.72 4.10
N TYR A 50 12.26 11.97 4.24
CA TYR A 50 12.04 12.60 5.54
C TYR A 50 10.68 12.22 6.18
N ARG A 51 9.84 11.51 5.42
CA ARG A 51 8.52 10.99 5.82
C ARG A 51 8.35 9.54 5.38
N VAL A 52 7.40 8.84 5.99
CA VAL A 52 7.13 7.42 5.79
C VAL A 52 6.08 7.21 4.72
N TYR A 53 6.36 6.26 3.84
CA TYR A 53 5.45 5.74 2.83
C TYR A 53 5.12 4.28 3.13
N ARG A 54 3.85 3.90 2.92
CA ARG A 54 3.38 2.51 3.03
C ARG A 54 2.59 2.13 1.80
N THR A 55 2.86 0.96 1.26
CA THR A 55 1.95 0.28 0.32
C THR A 55 1.29 -0.90 1.03
N ASP A 56 0.01 -1.13 0.76
CA ASP A 56 -0.77 -2.27 1.26
C ASP A 56 -1.08 -3.29 0.14
N ASN A 57 -0.54 -3.06 -1.06
CA ASN A 57 -0.76 -3.86 -2.25
C ASN A 57 0.55 -4.21 -2.97
N ALA A 58 1.63 -4.43 -2.21
CA ALA A 58 2.95 -4.77 -2.73
C ALA A 58 2.95 -5.99 -3.67
N LYS A 59 1.99 -6.91 -3.55
CA LYS A 59 1.83 -8.10 -4.40
C LYS A 59 0.86 -7.92 -5.56
N ALA A 60 0.47 -6.70 -5.90
CA ALA A 60 -0.36 -6.46 -7.08
C ALA A 60 0.26 -7.17 -8.32
N PRO A 61 -0.53 -7.79 -9.21
CA PRO A 61 0.02 -8.56 -10.32
C PRO A 61 1.05 -7.77 -11.13
N ASN A 62 0.74 -6.51 -11.44
CA ASN A 62 1.65 -5.58 -12.10
C ASN A 62 2.33 -4.66 -11.09
N SER A 63 3.55 -4.20 -11.38
CA SER A 63 4.28 -3.26 -10.52
C SER A 63 3.68 -1.85 -10.50
N PHE A 64 3.06 -1.39 -11.61
CA PHE A 64 2.37 -0.09 -11.65
C PHE A 64 1.18 0.01 -10.71
N ASP A 65 0.53 -1.11 -10.45
CA ASP A 65 -0.62 -1.18 -9.55
C ASP A 65 -0.17 -1.00 -8.08
N VAL A 66 1.11 -1.19 -7.77
CA VAL A 66 1.65 -0.96 -6.43
C VAL A 66 1.64 0.53 -6.14
N HIS A 67 0.81 0.95 -5.18
CA HIS A 67 0.64 2.35 -4.82
C HIS A 67 1.05 2.59 -3.37
N PHE A 68 1.88 3.60 -3.15
CA PHE A 68 2.29 4.04 -1.83
C PHE A 68 1.43 5.21 -1.35
N LYS A 69 1.09 5.18 -0.07
CA LYS A 69 0.46 6.29 0.64
C LYS A 69 1.51 6.95 1.53
N THR A 70 1.48 8.28 1.61
CA THR A 70 2.18 9.00 2.68
C THR A 70 1.42 8.76 3.98
N ILE A 71 2.12 8.27 5.02
CA ILE A 71 1.50 7.96 6.32
C ILE A 71 2.15 8.72 7.49
N SER A 72 3.05 9.66 7.23
CA SER A 72 3.63 10.50 8.29
C SER A 72 3.83 11.94 7.82
N PRO A 73 3.90 12.89 8.77
CA PRO A 73 4.53 14.19 8.52
C PRO A 73 6.05 14.03 8.37
N ASP A 74 6.78 15.15 8.35
CA ASP A 74 8.24 15.15 8.52
C ASP A 74 8.59 14.62 9.93
N LEU A 75 9.32 13.50 9.98
CA LEU A 75 9.78 12.88 11.23
C LEU A 75 11.26 13.19 11.49
N THR A 76 11.76 14.29 10.93
CA THR A 76 13.13 14.80 11.10
C THR A 76 13.08 16.23 11.64
N SER A 77 14.23 16.86 11.87
CA SER A 77 14.29 18.28 12.24
C SER A 77 14.05 19.26 11.09
N GLY A 78 13.89 18.78 9.84
CA GLY A 78 13.59 19.65 8.69
C GLY A 78 14.79 20.44 8.13
N CYS A 79 16.03 20.11 8.51
CA CYS A 79 17.22 20.91 8.14
C CYS A 79 17.53 21.01 6.63
N THR A 80 17.89 22.18 6.12
CA THR A 80 18.22 22.36 4.68
C THR A 80 19.72 22.16 4.36
N GLY A 81 20.43 21.42 5.19
CA GLY A 81 21.87 21.17 5.10
C GLY A 81 22.33 20.08 6.08
N PRO A 82 23.59 20.12 6.57
CA PRO A 82 24.05 19.20 7.59
C PRO A 82 23.14 19.23 8.82
N ALA A 83 22.92 18.06 9.41
CA ALA A 83 22.11 17.92 10.60
C ALA A 83 22.77 18.58 11.84
N PRO A 84 21.99 19.01 12.86
CA PRO A 84 22.54 19.62 14.07
C PRO A 84 23.52 18.73 14.85
N ASN A 85 23.41 17.42 14.70
CA ASN A 85 24.32 16.44 15.31
C ASN A 85 25.60 16.18 14.47
N GLY A 86 25.78 16.90 13.36
CA GLY A 86 26.91 16.74 12.44
C GLY A 86 26.70 15.68 11.34
N ALA A 87 25.53 15.04 11.26
CA ALA A 87 25.21 14.14 10.16
C ALA A 87 25.01 14.89 8.83
N ARG A 88 24.90 14.13 7.73
CA ARG A 88 24.90 14.68 6.36
C ARG A 88 23.61 15.42 6.02
N ALA A 89 22.48 14.91 6.49
CA ALA A 89 21.15 15.46 6.23
C ALA A 89 20.18 15.07 7.37
N CYS A 90 18.97 15.64 7.34
CA CYS A 90 17.89 15.20 8.23
C CYS A 90 16.87 14.41 7.42
N VAL A 91 17.11 13.11 7.34
CA VAL A 91 16.34 12.13 6.57
C VAL A 91 16.16 10.88 7.41
N ILE A 92 15.08 10.14 7.18
CA ILE A 92 14.83 8.86 7.84
C ILE A 92 15.80 7.85 7.22
N SER A 93 16.64 7.27 8.08
CA SER A 93 17.71 6.34 7.73
C SER A 93 17.35 4.90 8.10
N ALA A 94 16.42 4.69 9.02
CA ALA A 94 16.00 3.38 9.48
C ALA A 94 14.49 3.28 9.70
N ILE A 95 13.92 2.13 9.35
CA ILE A 95 12.54 1.74 9.69
C ILE A 95 12.62 0.39 10.42
N GLY A 96 11.81 0.23 11.47
CA GLY A 96 11.65 -1.04 12.18
C GLY A 96 10.19 -1.50 12.17
N VAL A 97 9.95 -2.71 11.66
CA VAL A 97 8.62 -3.35 11.57
C VAL A 97 8.71 -4.72 12.25
N GLY A 98 7.79 -5.01 13.17
CA GLY A 98 7.75 -6.27 13.92
C GLY A 98 6.35 -6.83 14.04
N GLY A 99 6.07 -7.53 15.14
CA GLY A 99 4.72 -8.02 15.41
C GLY A 99 3.70 -6.90 15.67
N GLY A 100 2.41 -7.20 15.54
CA GLY A 100 1.33 -6.24 15.81
C GLY A 100 1.16 -5.20 14.71
N THR A 101 0.85 -3.95 15.09
CA THR A 101 0.45 -2.87 14.17
C THR A 101 1.42 -1.69 14.14
N ALA A 102 2.54 -1.78 14.85
CA ALA A 102 3.39 -0.65 15.18
C ALA A 102 4.65 -0.55 14.32
N VAL A 103 5.13 0.68 14.09
CA VAL A 103 6.33 0.96 13.30
C VAL A 103 7.23 1.94 14.04
N TYR A 104 8.54 1.68 13.98
CA TYR A 104 9.60 2.57 14.43
C TYR A 104 10.27 3.25 13.25
N THR A 105 10.73 4.48 13.45
CA THR A 105 11.64 5.16 12.53
C THR A 105 12.81 5.77 13.27
N GLY A 106 13.94 5.85 12.59
CA GLY A 106 15.17 6.49 13.02
C GLY A 106 15.71 7.38 11.92
N SER A 107 16.31 8.50 12.28
CA SER A 107 16.84 9.46 11.31
C SER A 107 18.35 9.71 11.49
N ASP A 108 18.95 10.25 10.45
CA ASP A 108 20.37 10.64 10.43
C ASP A 108 20.67 11.76 11.46
N ASP A 109 19.71 12.64 11.70
CA ASP A 109 19.80 13.68 12.72
C ASP A 109 19.49 13.17 14.14
N GLY A 110 19.33 11.85 14.31
CA GLY A 110 19.29 11.16 15.60
C GLY A 110 17.93 11.13 16.28
N LEU A 111 16.84 11.37 15.52
CA LEU A 111 15.49 11.31 16.06
C LEU A 111 14.95 9.89 15.95
N VAL A 112 14.16 9.48 16.96
CA VAL A 112 13.48 8.18 16.96
C VAL A 112 12.00 8.42 17.18
N PHE A 113 11.19 7.89 16.28
CA PHE A 113 9.73 7.95 16.39
C PHE A 113 9.11 6.56 16.44
N PHE A 114 7.94 6.49 17.07
CA PHE A 114 7.11 5.30 17.16
C PHE A 114 5.67 5.63 16.82
N SER A 115 5.03 4.75 16.06
CA SER A 115 3.59 4.74 15.86
C SER A 115 3.02 3.38 16.25
N PRO A 116 1.97 3.30 17.09
CA PRO A 116 1.34 2.04 17.46
C PRO A 116 0.44 1.46 16.36
N ASP A 117 0.10 2.24 15.33
CA ASP A 117 -0.96 1.93 14.36
C ASP A 117 -0.56 2.14 12.89
N ALA A 118 0.70 2.45 12.61
CA ALA A 118 1.21 2.72 11.26
C ALA A 118 1.05 1.56 10.26
N MET A 119 0.86 0.32 10.71
CA MET A 119 0.56 -0.79 9.79
C MET A 119 -0.91 -0.87 9.36
N VAL A 120 -1.83 -0.14 9.99
CA VAL A 120 -3.27 -0.30 9.74
C VAL A 120 -4.01 1.02 9.51
N SER A 121 -3.47 2.13 10.03
CA SER A 121 -4.07 3.47 9.90
C SER A 121 -3.50 4.20 8.71
N ASP A 122 -4.35 4.86 7.91
CA ASP A 122 -3.92 5.79 6.86
C ASP A 122 -3.49 7.15 7.44
N ASN A 123 -3.80 7.43 8.71
CA ASN A 123 -3.38 8.64 9.42
C ASN A 123 -2.85 8.27 10.82
N PRO A 124 -1.73 7.52 10.88
CA PRO A 124 -1.23 7.00 12.13
C PRO A 124 -0.67 8.12 13.03
N THR A 125 -0.68 7.85 14.34
CA THR A 125 -0.10 8.79 15.31
C THR A 125 1.38 8.49 15.53
N TRP A 126 2.22 9.52 15.44
CA TRP A 126 3.67 9.40 15.64
C TRP A 126 4.10 10.11 16.93
N THR A 127 4.82 9.40 17.80
CA THR A 127 5.36 9.90 19.06
C THR A 127 6.88 9.86 19.00
N ARG A 128 7.52 11.00 19.31
CA ARG A 128 8.98 11.10 19.41
C ARG A 128 9.46 10.48 20.73
N LEU A 129 10.45 9.59 20.67
CA LEU A 129 10.91 8.76 21.80
C LEU A 129 12.21 9.25 22.45
N ASP A 130 12.97 10.13 21.81
CA ASP A 130 14.28 10.62 22.28
C ASP A 130 14.21 11.88 23.16
N HIS A 131 13.02 12.24 23.66
CA HIS A 131 12.68 13.60 24.14
C HIS A 131 13.21 14.02 25.53
N SER A 132 14.25 13.40 26.07
CA SER A 132 14.90 13.97 27.26
C SER A 132 16.41 13.81 27.27
N TYR A 133 17.10 14.92 26.96
CA TYR A 133 18.56 15.05 27.05
C TYR A 133 19.09 15.19 28.48
N ALA A 134 18.25 15.02 29.51
CA ALA A 134 18.68 15.10 30.90
C ALA A 134 19.46 13.83 31.29
N VAL A 135 20.72 14.01 31.74
CA VAL A 135 21.58 12.94 32.25
C VAL A 135 20.87 12.18 33.37
N GLY A 136 20.78 10.86 33.25
CA GLY A 136 20.09 9.99 34.22
C GLY A 136 18.60 9.76 33.97
N ASN A 137 18.02 10.28 32.87
CA ASN A 137 16.65 9.95 32.48
C ASN A 137 16.60 8.67 31.63
N LYS A 138 15.65 7.77 31.94
CA LYS A 138 15.46 6.45 31.31
C LYS A 138 15.03 6.52 29.83
N HIS A 139 14.83 7.72 29.29
CA HIS A 139 14.47 8.00 27.90
C HIS A 139 15.67 8.44 27.03
N SER A 140 16.90 8.49 27.58
CA SER A 140 18.02 9.14 26.89
C SER A 140 18.70 8.20 25.89
N LEU A 141 18.35 8.36 24.61
CA LEU A 141 19.11 7.83 23.48
C LEU A 141 20.17 8.84 23.03
N PRO A 142 21.30 8.40 22.44
CA PRO A 142 22.31 9.32 21.93
C PRO A 142 21.77 10.11 20.74
N ASN A 143 22.06 11.41 20.69
CA ASN A 143 21.77 12.26 19.53
C ASN A 143 22.78 12.00 18.39
N ARG A 144 22.76 10.80 17.81
CA ARG A 144 23.63 10.33 16.74
C ARG A 144 22.82 9.67 15.62
N PRO A 145 23.35 9.56 14.39
CA PRO A 145 22.60 8.94 13.30
C PRO A 145 22.14 7.53 13.68
N VAL A 146 20.84 7.29 13.54
CA VAL A 146 20.25 5.97 13.76
C VAL A 146 20.53 5.12 12.54
N ALA A 147 21.29 4.05 12.69
CA ALA A 147 21.69 3.22 11.56
C ALA A 147 20.68 2.10 11.26
N TRP A 148 20.09 1.53 12.32
CA TRP A 148 19.21 0.37 12.17
C TRP A 148 18.22 0.25 13.32
N ILE A 149 17.05 -0.31 13.03
CA ILE A 149 16.07 -0.68 14.04
C ILE A 149 15.60 -2.12 13.80
N ALA A 150 15.92 -3.01 14.72
CA ALA A 150 15.44 -4.39 14.71
C ALA A 150 14.29 -4.55 15.69
N VAL A 151 13.17 -5.13 15.26
CA VAL A 151 11.97 -5.30 16.08
C VAL A 151 11.63 -6.79 16.16
N ASP A 152 11.24 -7.26 17.34
CA ASP A 152 10.78 -8.64 17.51
C ASP A 152 9.54 -8.91 16.63
N ARG A 153 9.57 -10.04 15.94
CA ARG A 153 8.55 -10.40 14.93
C ARG A 153 7.18 -10.71 15.54
N SER A 154 7.10 -10.95 16.84
CA SER A 154 5.84 -11.20 17.55
C SER A 154 5.41 -10.00 18.40
N ASN A 155 6.36 -9.27 18.99
CA ASN A 155 6.11 -8.23 19.96
C ASN A 155 6.83 -6.91 19.65
N TYR A 156 6.13 -5.93 19.08
CA TYR A 156 6.74 -4.62 18.80
C TYR A 156 7.29 -3.91 20.05
N ARG A 157 6.86 -4.29 21.26
CA ARG A 157 7.42 -3.70 22.49
C ARG A 157 8.90 -4.02 22.67
N VAL A 158 9.39 -5.10 22.05
CA VAL A 158 10.79 -5.51 22.06
C VAL A 158 11.46 -5.02 20.77
N ALA A 159 12.30 -3.99 20.90
CA ALA A 159 13.05 -3.43 19.78
C ALA A 159 14.47 -3.07 20.19
N TYR A 160 15.34 -2.98 19.18
CA TYR A 160 16.75 -2.66 19.31
C TYR A 160 17.11 -1.55 18.33
N ILE A 161 17.92 -0.59 18.76
CA ILE A 161 18.40 0.51 17.92
C ILE A 161 19.92 0.46 17.86
N ALA A 162 20.47 0.55 16.65
CA ALA A 162 21.89 0.70 16.38
C ALA A 162 22.22 2.15 16.03
N TYR A 163 23.36 2.63 16.50
CA TYR A 163 23.85 3.99 16.23
C TYR A 163 25.17 3.99 15.46
N ASN A 164 25.27 4.94 14.54
CA ASN A 164 26.54 5.34 13.95
C ASN A 164 27.28 6.36 14.82
N GLY A 165 28.52 6.66 14.46
CA GLY A 165 29.40 7.61 15.16
C GLY A 165 30.09 7.02 16.39
N TYR A 166 30.74 7.90 17.16
CA TYR A 166 31.59 7.53 18.31
C TYR A 166 31.03 8.11 19.61
N ASN A 167 31.33 7.47 20.74
CA ASN A 167 30.93 7.95 22.07
C ASN A 167 31.41 9.38 22.35
N ALA A 168 32.53 9.81 21.75
CA ALA A 168 33.05 11.17 21.87
C ALA A 168 32.08 12.26 21.36
N ALA A 169 31.15 11.94 20.45
CA ALA A 169 30.14 12.87 19.98
C ALA A 169 28.97 13.03 20.96
N THR A 170 28.70 12.02 21.79
CA THR A 170 27.67 12.04 22.84
C THR A 170 28.23 11.56 24.18
N PRO A 171 29.21 12.27 24.77
CA PRO A 171 29.94 11.78 25.95
C PRO A 171 29.04 11.60 27.20
N HIS A 172 27.89 12.29 27.23
CA HIS A 172 26.90 12.17 28.29
C HIS A 172 25.90 11.02 28.07
N GLN A 173 25.92 10.40 26.88
CA GLN A 173 25.10 9.27 26.46
C GLN A 173 25.93 8.35 25.54
N PRO A 174 26.91 7.60 26.09
CA PRO A 174 27.68 6.62 25.32
C PRO A 174 26.82 5.40 24.97
N GLY A 175 27.36 4.52 24.13
CA GLY A 175 26.73 3.25 23.73
C GLY A 175 26.29 3.26 22.27
N HIS A 176 26.28 2.10 21.63
CA HIS A 176 25.97 1.91 20.21
C HIS A 176 24.74 1.05 19.95
N VAL A 177 24.33 0.24 20.93
CA VAL A 177 23.15 -0.63 20.81
C VAL A 177 22.26 -0.47 22.03
N PHE A 178 21.00 -0.13 21.80
CA PHE A 178 20.00 0.09 22.85
C PHE A 178 18.81 -0.84 22.67
N LYS A 179 18.27 -1.37 23.77
CA LYS A 179 17.09 -2.25 23.80
C LYS A 179 15.93 -1.59 24.53
N THR A 180 14.72 -1.79 24.03
CA THR A 180 13.47 -1.56 24.76
C THR A 180 12.67 -2.86 24.88
N THR A 181 11.82 -2.94 25.92
CA THR A 181 10.80 -3.99 26.10
C THR A 181 9.42 -3.39 26.40
N ASP A 182 9.27 -2.08 26.26
CA ASP A 182 8.07 -1.30 26.63
C ASP A 182 7.69 -0.28 25.54
N ALA A 183 7.99 -0.65 24.29
CA ALA A 183 7.74 0.12 23.09
C ALA A 183 8.46 1.49 23.03
N GLY A 184 9.64 1.58 23.65
CA GLY A 184 10.46 2.79 23.65
C GLY A 184 10.12 3.77 24.77
N SER A 185 9.29 3.36 25.74
CA SER A 185 9.07 4.13 26.97
C SER A 185 10.35 4.19 27.81
N SER A 186 11.19 3.17 27.74
CA SER A 186 12.55 3.17 28.28
C SER A 186 13.52 2.39 27.40
N TRP A 187 14.80 2.79 27.47
CA TRP A 187 15.90 2.19 26.73
C TRP A 187 17.03 1.75 27.66
N THR A 188 17.61 0.58 27.38
CA THR A 188 18.78 0.04 28.08
C THR A 188 19.94 -0.07 27.10
N ASP A 189 21.08 0.54 27.42
CA ASP A 189 22.32 0.33 26.68
C ASP A 189 22.79 -1.13 26.87
N ILE A 190 22.92 -1.85 25.77
CA ILE A 190 23.41 -3.24 25.71
C ILE A 190 24.68 -3.36 24.87
N SER A 191 25.44 -2.27 24.75
CA SER A 191 26.70 -2.26 24.02
C SER A 191 27.78 -3.13 24.69
N GLY A 192 27.69 -3.32 26.01
CA GLY A 192 28.58 -4.21 26.77
C GLY A 192 30.06 -3.90 26.52
N ASN A 193 30.78 -4.87 25.97
CA ASN A 193 32.19 -4.76 25.57
C ASN A 193 32.39 -4.56 24.05
N LEU A 194 31.37 -4.13 23.30
CA LEU A 194 31.59 -3.70 21.92
C LEU A 194 32.65 -2.60 21.87
N PRO A 195 33.51 -2.57 20.85
CA PRO A 195 34.45 -1.47 20.68
C PRO A 195 33.68 -0.17 20.38
N ASP A 196 34.31 0.97 20.65
CA ASP A 196 33.72 2.28 20.34
C ASP A 196 33.80 2.55 18.82
N ASN A 197 32.87 1.95 18.08
CA ASN A 197 32.76 2.08 16.64
C ASN A 197 31.30 2.03 16.20
N PRO A 198 30.97 2.58 15.01
CA PRO A 198 29.62 2.51 14.43
C PRO A 198 29.10 1.08 14.35
N VAL A 199 27.81 0.92 14.63
CA VAL A 199 27.04 -0.31 14.40
C VAL A 199 26.02 -0.02 13.30
N ASN A 200 26.27 -0.57 12.12
CA ASN A 200 25.53 -0.24 10.89
C ASN A 200 24.22 -1.04 10.76
N SER A 201 24.17 -2.26 11.31
CA SER A 201 22.99 -3.14 11.24
C SER A 201 22.93 -4.12 12.42
N LEU A 202 21.73 -4.53 12.80
CA LEU A 202 21.46 -5.49 13.88
C LEU A 202 20.42 -6.51 13.44
N THR A 203 20.68 -7.79 13.72
CA THR A 203 19.73 -8.87 13.44
C THR A 203 19.49 -9.72 14.70
N ILE A 204 18.20 -10.02 14.95
CA ILE A 204 17.73 -10.83 16.08
C ILE A 204 17.65 -12.29 15.64
N ASP A 205 18.15 -13.20 16.46
CA ASP A 205 17.98 -14.63 16.26
C ASP A 205 16.67 -15.13 16.90
N ALA A 206 15.65 -15.38 16.10
CA ALA A 206 14.35 -15.86 16.61
C ALA A 206 14.41 -17.28 17.22
N SER A 207 15.43 -18.08 16.88
CA SER A 207 15.66 -19.40 17.48
C SER A 207 16.29 -19.30 18.88
N TYR A 208 17.02 -18.21 19.14
CA TYR A 208 17.75 -17.98 20.38
C TYR A 208 17.54 -16.54 20.87
N PRO A 209 16.52 -16.27 21.70
CA PRO A 209 16.08 -14.91 22.04
C PRO A 209 17.12 -13.98 22.70
N ASN A 210 18.25 -14.52 23.16
CA ASN A 210 19.37 -13.75 23.72
C ASN A 210 20.53 -13.56 22.73
N THR A 211 20.38 -14.03 21.50
CA THR A 211 21.39 -13.95 20.44
C THR A 211 21.06 -12.82 19.49
N LEU A 212 22.04 -11.93 19.29
CA LEU A 212 21.99 -10.86 18.30
C LEU A 212 23.31 -10.81 17.53
N TYR A 213 23.22 -10.44 16.27
CA TYR A 213 24.36 -10.20 15.39
C TYR A 213 24.43 -8.71 15.06
N ALA A 214 25.62 -8.12 15.20
CA ALA A 214 25.87 -6.72 14.94
C ALA A 214 26.88 -6.57 13.80
N ALA A 215 26.50 -5.82 12.76
CA ALA A 215 27.40 -5.38 11.70
C ALA A 215 28.07 -4.08 12.14
N THR A 216 29.39 -4.00 12.05
CA THR A 216 30.14 -2.86 12.56
C THR A 216 31.29 -2.47 11.64
N ASP A 217 31.88 -1.29 11.86
CA ASP A 217 33.00 -0.77 11.05
C ASP A 217 34.30 -1.58 11.18
N VAL A 218 34.40 -2.46 12.17
CA VAL A 218 35.60 -3.29 12.42
C VAL A 218 35.35 -4.78 12.24
N GLY A 219 34.18 -5.15 11.71
CA GLY A 219 33.74 -6.52 11.49
C GLY A 219 32.45 -6.87 12.26
N PRO A 220 31.90 -8.07 12.04
CA PRO A 220 30.67 -8.50 12.69
C PRO A 220 30.91 -9.04 14.11
N PHE A 221 29.96 -8.81 15.00
CA PHE A 221 29.95 -9.32 16.37
C PHE A 221 28.68 -10.10 16.68
N VAL A 222 28.76 -10.98 17.67
CA VAL A 222 27.63 -11.75 18.20
C VAL A 222 27.60 -11.68 19.72
N THR A 223 26.41 -11.54 20.28
CA THR A 223 26.11 -11.80 21.70
C THR A 223 25.29 -13.07 21.81
N TYR A 224 25.43 -13.82 22.90
CA TYR A 224 24.55 -14.94 23.26
C TYR A 224 23.80 -14.72 24.59
N ASN A 225 24.00 -13.55 25.22
CA ASN A 225 23.46 -13.20 26.53
C ASN A 225 22.76 -11.84 26.55
N GLY A 226 22.11 -11.47 25.44
CA GLY A 226 21.28 -10.28 25.35
C GLY A 226 22.06 -8.95 25.33
N GLY A 227 23.34 -8.99 24.97
CA GLY A 227 24.22 -7.81 24.82
C GLY A 227 25.09 -7.53 26.05
N ALA A 228 25.07 -8.39 27.07
CA ALA A 228 25.98 -8.24 28.21
C ALA A 228 27.44 -8.44 27.79
N THR A 229 27.71 -9.37 26.85
CA THR A 229 29.03 -9.53 26.23
C THR A 229 28.92 -9.90 24.75
N TRP A 230 29.76 -9.29 23.94
CA TRP A 230 29.91 -9.45 22.51
C TRP A 230 31.27 -10.08 22.17
N SER A 231 31.26 -10.95 21.18
CA SER A 231 32.45 -11.59 20.60
C SER A 231 32.48 -11.38 19.10
N ALA A 232 33.66 -11.35 18.48
CA ALA A 232 33.76 -11.33 17.03
C ALA A 232 33.04 -12.56 16.43
N LEU A 233 32.30 -12.37 15.34
CA LEU A 233 31.55 -13.44 14.70
C LEU A 233 32.45 -14.27 13.78
N GLY A 234 32.61 -15.55 14.13
CA GLY A 234 33.38 -16.51 13.33
C GLY A 234 34.90 -16.32 13.42
N ALA A 235 35.63 -16.94 12.50
CA ALA A 235 37.09 -16.85 12.39
C ALA A 235 37.49 -16.42 10.97
N GLY A 236 38.51 -15.57 10.86
CA GLY A 236 39.06 -15.14 9.57
C GLY A 236 38.28 -14.05 8.84
N PHE A 237 37.28 -13.45 9.48
CA PHE A 237 36.60 -12.27 8.92
C PHE A 237 37.58 -11.08 8.88
N PRO A 238 37.74 -10.38 7.75
CA PRO A 238 38.67 -9.25 7.66
C PRO A 238 38.17 -8.07 8.50
N SER A 239 39.09 -7.26 9.04
CA SER A 239 38.71 -6.01 9.70
C SER A 239 38.32 -4.98 8.64
N VAL A 240 37.02 -4.94 8.33
CA VAL A 240 36.39 -4.04 7.37
C VAL A 240 34.99 -3.68 7.85
N ALA A 241 34.46 -2.56 7.37
CA ALA A 241 33.09 -2.19 7.64
C ALA A 241 32.11 -3.21 7.03
N VAL A 242 31.16 -3.60 7.86
CA VAL A 242 30.02 -4.43 7.47
C VAL A 242 28.80 -3.51 7.48
N ASP A 243 28.18 -3.32 6.31
CA ASP A 243 27.05 -2.40 6.16
C ASP A 243 25.75 -3.06 6.63
N GLN A 244 25.57 -4.36 6.32
CA GLN A 244 24.37 -5.11 6.70
C GLN A 244 24.70 -6.57 7.05
N ILE A 245 24.00 -7.10 8.04
CA ILE A 245 24.03 -8.52 8.43
C ILE A 245 22.60 -9.04 8.59
N ASP A 246 22.31 -10.22 8.05
CA ASP A 246 20.99 -10.85 8.18
C ASP A 246 21.11 -12.37 8.38
N LEU A 247 20.09 -12.97 8.97
CA LEU A 247 20.01 -14.40 9.30
C LEU A 247 18.81 -15.03 8.60
N ASP A 248 19.09 -16.00 7.74
CA ASP A 248 18.10 -17.01 7.37
C ASP A 248 17.93 -17.98 8.56
N THR A 249 16.82 -17.85 9.28
CA THR A 249 16.54 -18.69 10.46
C THR A 249 16.29 -20.16 10.09
N TYR A 250 15.76 -20.43 8.89
CA TYR A 250 15.43 -21.77 8.42
C TYR A 250 16.71 -22.50 8.00
N ASP A 251 17.51 -21.88 7.13
CA ASP A 251 18.75 -22.46 6.67
C ASP A 251 19.92 -22.23 7.63
N ARG A 252 19.77 -21.41 8.68
CA ARG A 252 20.88 -21.01 9.59
C ARG A 252 22.09 -20.49 8.82
N VAL A 253 21.85 -19.63 7.84
CA VAL A 253 22.89 -18.94 7.08
C VAL A 253 22.86 -17.47 7.45
N ILE A 254 24.00 -16.97 7.92
CA ILE A 254 24.22 -15.56 8.20
C ILE A 254 24.91 -14.95 6.98
N GLY A 255 24.29 -13.96 6.36
CA GLY A 255 24.87 -13.18 5.26
C GLY A 255 25.39 -11.84 5.77
N ALA A 256 26.54 -11.40 5.30
CA ALA A 256 27.13 -10.10 5.64
C ALA A 256 27.67 -9.39 4.39
N GLY A 257 27.19 -8.17 4.14
CA GLY A 257 27.69 -7.28 3.09
C GLY A 257 28.79 -6.37 3.63
N THR A 258 29.92 -6.27 2.92
CA THR A 258 31.09 -5.52 3.39
C THR A 258 31.46 -4.37 2.46
N HIS A 259 32.07 -3.33 3.01
CA HIS A 259 32.68 -2.27 2.23
C HIS A 259 33.99 -2.75 1.57
N GLY A 260 33.94 -2.98 0.25
CA GLY A 260 35.12 -3.29 -0.57
C GLY A 260 35.64 -4.73 -0.50
N ARG A 261 34.92 -5.66 0.16
CA ARG A 261 35.29 -7.10 0.23
C ARG A 261 34.16 -8.06 -0.16
N GLY A 262 33.12 -7.56 -0.80
CA GLY A 262 32.00 -8.36 -1.32
C GLY A 262 31.07 -8.89 -0.21
N ALA A 263 30.34 -9.96 -0.54
CA ALA A 263 29.42 -10.63 0.39
C ALA A 263 30.08 -11.86 1.03
N TRP A 264 29.79 -12.06 2.31
CA TRP A 264 30.25 -13.18 3.11
C TRP A 264 29.07 -13.98 3.61
N GLN A 265 29.25 -15.29 3.77
CA GLN A 265 28.27 -16.16 4.40
C GLN A 265 28.93 -17.01 5.49
N LEU A 266 28.18 -17.25 6.56
CA LEU A 266 28.54 -18.17 7.63
C LEU A 266 27.37 -19.14 7.84
N LYS A 267 27.62 -20.44 7.66
CA LYS A 267 26.68 -21.48 8.10
C LYS A 267 26.80 -21.59 9.61
N ASP A 268 25.75 -21.21 10.33
CA ASP A 268 25.70 -21.40 11.77
C ASP A 268 25.46 -22.89 12.09
N GLY A 269 26.34 -23.43 12.95
CA GLY A 269 26.34 -24.82 13.39
C GLY A 269 25.63 -25.05 14.72
N SER A 270 24.92 -24.04 15.24
CA SER A 270 24.14 -24.17 16.48
C SER A 270 23.07 -25.27 16.36
N PRO A 271 22.71 -25.96 17.46
CA PRO A 271 21.73 -27.04 17.43
C PRO A 271 20.40 -26.64 16.78
N ALA A 272 19.77 -27.54 16.02
CA ALA A 272 18.48 -27.23 15.42
C ALA A 272 17.39 -27.04 16.50
N VAL A 273 16.73 -25.87 16.49
CA VAL A 273 15.68 -25.51 17.44
C VAL A 273 14.55 -24.75 16.73
N PRO A 274 13.29 -24.89 17.16
CA PRO A 274 12.20 -24.12 16.59
C PRO A 274 12.36 -22.63 16.90
N ALA A 275 11.70 -21.78 16.13
CA ALA A 275 11.57 -20.36 16.39
C ALA A 275 10.11 -19.97 16.22
N LEU A 276 9.47 -19.50 17.28
CA LEU A 276 8.04 -19.26 17.29
C LEU A 276 7.75 -17.79 17.02
N VAL A 277 6.87 -17.53 16.06
CA VAL A 277 6.28 -16.20 15.83
C VAL A 277 4.79 -16.29 16.12
N ILE A 278 4.28 -15.45 17.02
CA ILE A 278 2.87 -15.44 17.40
C ILE A 278 2.23 -14.11 17.00
N SER A 279 1.04 -14.20 16.40
CA SER A 279 0.22 -13.04 16.03
C SER A 279 -1.21 -13.25 16.46
N LYS A 280 -1.93 -12.15 16.68
CA LYS A 280 -3.34 -12.14 17.03
C LYS A 280 -4.07 -11.05 16.28
N SER A 281 -5.28 -11.34 15.87
CA SER A 281 -6.20 -10.37 15.26
C SER A 281 -7.62 -10.64 15.76
N ASP A 282 -8.43 -9.60 15.87
CA ASP A 282 -9.88 -9.77 15.97
C ASP A 282 -10.52 -9.92 14.58
N ALA A 283 -11.82 -10.15 14.53
CA ALA A 283 -12.57 -10.34 13.29
C ALA A 283 -12.79 -9.04 12.47
N GLY A 284 -12.34 -7.88 12.94
CA GLY A 284 -12.51 -6.59 12.27
C GLY A 284 -13.94 -6.06 12.24
N VAL A 285 -14.84 -6.63 13.06
CA VAL A 285 -16.25 -6.24 13.14
C VAL A 285 -16.47 -5.21 14.27
N PRO A 286 -17.36 -4.22 14.09
CA PRO A 286 -17.73 -3.29 15.16
C PRO A 286 -18.29 -4.04 16.39
N VAL A 287 -17.67 -3.85 17.56
CA VAL A 287 -18.09 -4.47 18.83
C VAL A 287 -18.34 -3.42 19.90
N GLY A 288 -19.18 -3.77 20.88
CA GLY A 288 -19.48 -2.93 22.04
C GLY A 288 -20.02 -3.73 23.21
N PRO A 289 -20.59 -3.08 24.24
CA PRO A 289 -21.09 -3.76 25.43
C PRO A 289 -22.04 -4.92 25.10
N GLY A 290 -21.71 -6.13 25.57
CA GLY A 290 -22.47 -7.35 25.33
C GLY A 290 -22.14 -8.09 24.03
N SER A 291 -21.34 -7.51 23.12
CA SER A 291 -20.84 -8.19 21.92
C SER A 291 -19.79 -9.24 22.28
N ASN A 292 -19.70 -10.28 21.46
CA ASN A 292 -18.54 -11.17 21.46
C ASN A 292 -17.40 -10.53 20.64
N VAL A 293 -16.17 -10.77 21.07
CA VAL A 293 -14.95 -10.50 20.32
C VAL A 293 -14.31 -11.85 20.02
N ASP A 294 -14.18 -12.14 18.74
CA ASP A 294 -13.57 -13.38 18.24
C ASP A 294 -12.14 -13.08 17.82
N TYR A 295 -11.19 -13.61 18.59
CA TYR A 295 -9.77 -13.52 18.30
C TYR A 295 -9.27 -14.76 17.57
N THR A 296 -8.42 -14.53 16.59
CA THR A 296 -7.64 -15.57 15.90
C THR A 296 -6.18 -15.43 16.31
N ILE A 297 -5.62 -16.48 16.90
CA ILE A 297 -4.22 -16.55 17.35
C ILE A 297 -3.49 -17.53 16.44
N THR A 298 -2.42 -17.09 15.80
CA THR A 298 -1.62 -17.93 14.93
C THR A 298 -0.19 -18.01 15.46
N VAL A 299 0.33 -19.23 15.59
CA VAL A 299 1.73 -19.49 15.92
C VAL A 299 2.39 -20.14 14.71
N ARG A 300 3.43 -19.50 14.19
CA ARG A 300 4.25 -20.01 13.08
C ARG A 300 5.60 -20.47 13.60
N ASN A 301 6.11 -21.56 13.05
CA ASN A 301 7.47 -22.01 13.31
C ASN A 301 8.38 -21.60 12.14
N ILE A 302 9.24 -20.61 12.37
CA ILE A 302 10.22 -20.11 11.40
C ILE A 302 11.64 -20.65 11.65
N GLY A 303 11.78 -21.57 12.61
CA GLY A 303 13.06 -22.19 12.94
C GLY A 303 13.43 -23.32 11.99
N ASN A 304 14.47 -24.05 12.34
CA ASN A 304 15.01 -25.16 11.54
C ASN A 304 14.73 -26.55 12.17
N ALA A 305 13.87 -26.62 13.18
CA ALA A 305 13.42 -27.86 13.82
C ALA A 305 11.91 -27.80 14.12
N PRO A 306 11.20 -28.95 14.15
CA PRO A 306 9.79 -28.97 14.55
C PRO A 306 9.63 -28.52 16.01
N ALA A 307 8.58 -27.74 16.28
CA ALA A 307 8.19 -27.37 17.63
C ALA A 307 7.19 -28.41 18.15
N THR A 308 7.47 -29.04 19.30
CA THR A 308 6.58 -30.04 19.91
C THR A 308 6.19 -29.64 21.33
N GLY A 309 5.10 -30.20 21.83
CA GLY A 309 4.58 -29.86 23.16
C GLY A 309 4.24 -28.38 23.29
N VAL A 310 3.87 -27.74 22.16
CA VAL A 310 3.62 -26.31 22.12
C VAL A 310 2.42 -25.99 22.99
N THR A 311 2.60 -25.00 23.86
CA THR A 311 1.55 -24.48 24.73
C THR A 311 1.30 -23.02 24.39
N ILE A 312 0.07 -22.72 24.00
CA ILE A 312 -0.43 -21.36 23.71
C ILE A 312 -1.25 -20.91 24.92
N THR A 313 -1.00 -19.70 25.40
CA THR A 313 -1.73 -19.12 26.54
C THR A 313 -2.19 -17.72 26.23
N ASP A 314 -3.36 -17.37 26.73
CA ASP A 314 -3.97 -16.07 26.48
C ASP A 314 -4.87 -15.63 27.64
N PRO A 315 -4.45 -14.64 28.44
CA PRO A 315 -5.27 -14.11 29.52
C PRO A 315 -6.53 -13.44 28.98
N VAL A 316 -7.69 -13.76 29.57
CA VAL A 316 -8.95 -13.09 29.24
C VAL A 316 -8.79 -11.58 29.49
N PRO A 317 -9.03 -10.71 28.49
CA PRO A 317 -8.85 -9.28 28.63
C PRO A 317 -9.71 -8.65 29.71
N ALA A 318 -9.23 -7.54 30.28
CA ALA A 318 -10.02 -6.75 31.20
C ALA A 318 -11.33 -6.25 30.55
N ASN A 319 -12.39 -6.13 31.35
CA ASN A 319 -13.75 -5.78 30.92
C ASN A 319 -14.40 -6.77 29.95
N THR A 320 -13.91 -8.01 29.95
CA THR A 320 -14.49 -9.11 29.20
C THR A 320 -14.60 -10.37 30.05
N SER A 321 -15.44 -11.29 29.60
CA SER A 321 -15.60 -12.62 30.17
C SER A 321 -15.33 -13.70 29.12
N PHE A 322 -14.77 -14.83 29.54
CA PHE A 322 -14.53 -15.96 28.64
C PHE A 322 -15.85 -16.53 28.11
N VAL A 323 -15.89 -16.83 26.81
CA VAL A 323 -17.01 -17.54 26.18
C VAL A 323 -16.58 -18.93 25.75
N SER A 324 -15.58 -19.02 24.89
CA SER A 324 -15.11 -20.29 24.33
C SER A 324 -13.68 -20.22 23.84
N ALA A 325 -13.03 -21.38 23.82
CA ALA A 325 -11.77 -21.63 23.13
C ALA A 325 -11.95 -22.90 22.29
N ASP A 326 -11.50 -22.87 21.04
CA ASP A 326 -11.60 -24.01 20.13
C ASP A 326 -10.43 -24.99 20.33
N SER A 327 -10.31 -26.01 19.47
CA SER A 327 -9.08 -26.81 19.32
C SER A 327 -8.55 -27.42 20.63
N GLY A 328 -9.45 -27.79 21.55
CA GLY A 328 -9.10 -28.35 22.86
C GLY A 328 -8.63 -27.34 23.89
N GLY A 329 -8.74 -26.04 23.61
CA GLY A 329 -8.43 -24.96 24.53
C GLY A 329 -9.33 -24.96 25.76
N VAL A 330 -8.74 -24.71 26.93
CA VAL A 330 -9.45 -24.66 28.21
C VAL A 330 -9.19 -23.34 28.92
N ASN A 331 -10.20 -22.81 29.60
CA ASN A 331 -10.01 -21.67 30.49
C ASN A 331 -9.57 -22.16 31.88
N ASN A 332 -8.35 -21.81 32.28
CA ASN A 332 -7.82 -22.07 33.61
C ASN A 332 -7.69 -20.74 34.35
N ALA A 333 -8.62 -20.48 35.28
CA ALA A 333 -8.61 -19.29 36.14
C ALA A 333 -8.46 -17.96 35.39
N GLY A 334 -9.17 -17.79 34.26
CA GLY A 334 -9.13 -16.57 33.46
C GLY A 334 -8.03 -16.53 32.40
N THR A 335 -7.36 -17.65 32.12
CA THR A 335 -6.40 -17.78 31.01
C THR A 335 -6.80 -18.94 30.09
N ALA A 336 -7.08 -18.64 28.82
CA ALA A 336 -7.27 -19.67 27.81
C ALA A 336 -5.93 -20.36 27.50
N THR A 337 -5.92 -21.68 27.47
CA THR A 337 -4.71 -22.49 27.31
C THR A 337 -4.94 -23.64 26.35
N TRP A 338 -4.07 -23.80 25.34
CA TRP A 338 -4.01 -24.94 24.42
C TRP A 338 -2.68 -25.64 24.62
N THR A 339 -2.66 -26.93 24.95
CA THR A 339 -1.44 -27.69 25.24
C THR A 339 -1.20 -28.80 24.21
N GLY A 340 0.04 -29.26 24.11
CA GLY A 340 0.38 -30.46 23.33
C GLY A 340 0.38 -30.26 21.82
N GLN A 341 0.39 -29.02 21.33
CA GLN A 341 0.41 -28.73 19.90
C GLN A 341 1.76 -29.12 19.28
N SER A 342 1.77 -29.40 17.98
CA SER A 342 2.99 -29.68 17.21
C SER A 342 2.98 -28.85 15.95
N ILE A 343 4.06 -28.12 15.69
CA ILE A 343 4.19 -27.22 14.54
C ILE A 343 5.43 -27.65 13.73
N PRO A 344 5.24 -28.20 12.51
CA PRO A 344 6.37 -28.58 11.68
C PRO A 344 7.19 -27.35 11.26
N ILE A 345 8.37 -27.60 10.71
CA ILE A 345 9.23 -26.53 10.17
C ILE A 345 8.46 -25.79 9.06
N ALA A 346 8.50 -24.45 9.08
CA ALA A 346 7.71 -23.57 8.20
C ALA A 346 6.17 -23.72 8.32
N GLY A 347 5.69 -24.52 9.28
CA GLY A 347 4.28 -24.72 9.55
C GLY A 347 3.69 -23.68 10.49
N SER A 348 2.38 -23.78 10.69
CA SER A 348 1.64 -22.96 11.64
C SER A 348 0.50 -23.73 12.29
N VAL A 349 0.07 -23.26 13.46
CA VAL A 349 -1.19 -23.64 14.09
C VAL A 349 -2.00 -22.38 14.35
N THR A 350 -3.32 -22.48 14.23
CA THR A 350 -4.26 -21.41 14.50
C THR A 350 -5.28 -21.90 15.52
N VAL A 351 -5.57 -21.06 16.51
CA VAL A 351 -6.60 -21.28 17.53
C VAL A 351 -7.46 -20.04 17.69
N HIS A 352 -8.67 -20.22 18.20
CA HIS A 352 -9.67 -19.18 18.34
C HIS A 352 -10.11 -19.01 19.79
N LEU A 353 -10.13 -17.76 20.24
CA LEU A 353 -10.64 -17.34 21.55
C LEU A 353 -11.83 -16.40 21.35
N THR A 354 -12.98 -16.76 21.91
CA THR A 354 -14.12 -15.85 22.00
C THR A 354 -14.25 -15.34 23.42
N VAL A 355 -14.29 -14.02 23.57
CA VAL A 355 -14.61 -13.33 24.82
C VAL A 355 -15.86 -12.46 24.63
N LYS A 356 -16.52 -12.10 25.71
CA LYS A 356 -17.70 -11.23 25.69
C LYS A 356 -17.42 -9.95 26.45
N ILE A 357 -17.68 -8.81 25.81
CA ILE A 357 -17.54 -7.49 26.45
C ILE A 357 -18.62 -7.33 27.51
N ASP A 358 -18.22 -6.86 28.69
CA ASP A 358 -19.14 -6.68 29.81
C ASP A 358 -20.27 -5.70 29.47
N LEU A 359 -21.50 -6.04 29.86
CA LEU A 359 -22.67 -5.18 29.62
C LEU A 359 -22.59 -3.84 30.37
N GLY A 360 -21.92 -3.82 31.52
CA GLY A 360 -21.74 -2.66 32.39
C GLY A 360 -20.46 -1.87 32.10
N LEU A 361 -19.94 -1.92 30.86
CA LEU A 361 -18.71 -1.24 30.49
C LEU A 361 -18.79 0.26 30.79
N GLU A 362 -17.81 0.79 31.53
CA GLU A 362 -17.74 2.22 31.82
C GLU A 362 -17.51 3.02 30.54
N SER A 363 -18.17 4.18 30.41
CA SER A 363 -18.09 5.03 29.21
C SER A 363 -16.69 5.56 28.89
N LYS A 364 -15.77 5.52 29.85
CA LYS A 364 -14.35 5.91 29.66
C LYS A 364 -13.54 4.84 28.93
N VAL A 365 -14.03 3.60 28.82
CA VAL A 365 -13.35 2.51 28.10
C VAL A 365 -13.71 2.60 26.62
N THR A 366 -12.73 2.97 25.80
CA THR A 366 -12.89 3.17 24.36
C THR A 366 -12.36 2.00 23.52
N SER A 367 -11.71 1.01 24.14
CA SER A 367 -11.18 -0.19 23.48
C SER A 367 -11.00 -1.33 24.47
N ILE A 368 -11.08 -2.56 23.99
CA ILE A 368 -10.55 -3.74 24.70
C ILE A 368 -9.10 -3.92 24.26
N VAL A 369 -8.20 -4.02 25.24
CA VAL A 369 -6.79 -4.30 25.01
C VAL A 369 -6.51 -5.72 25.47
N ASP A 370 -6.21 -6.57 24.52
CA ASP A 370 -5.78 -7.94 24.75
C ASP A 370 -4.26 -8.00 24.65
N ASP A 371 -3.61 -8.31 25.76
CA ASP A 371 -2.15 -8.25 25.90
C ASP A 371 -1.68 -9.48 26.69
N ARG A 372 -0.45 -9.92 26.40
CA ARG A 372 0.25 -11.06 27.02
C ARG A 372 -0.15 -12.46 26.53
N PHE A 373 -0.73 -12.58 25.34
CA PHE A 373 -0.78 -13.89 24.68
C PHE A 373 0.65 -14.37 24.35
N ALA A 374 0.89 -15.67 24.49
CA ALA A 374 2.22 -16.24 24.40
C ALA A 374 2.20 -17.68 23.90
N ALA A 375 3.35 -18.13 23.41
CA ALA A 375 3.59 -19.54 23.08
C ALA A 375 4.92 -20.01 23.66
N THR A 376 4.97 -21.27 24.06
CA THR A 376 6.18 -21.97 24.50
C THR A 376 6.27 -23.32 23.79
N SER A 377 7.48 -23.85 23.63
CA SER A 377 7.74 -25.19 23.09
C SER A 377 8.54 -26.03 24.08
N ALA A 378 8.45 -27.37 23.96
CA ALA A 378 9.22 -28.29 24.80
C ALA A 378 10.74 -28.16 24.61
N GLN A 379 11.17 -27.60 23.48
CA GLN A 379 12.57 -27.36 23.13
C GLN A 379 13.16 -26.14 23.86
N GLY A 380 12.33 -25.31 24.52
CA GLY A 380 12.77 -24.10 25.23
C GLY A 380 12.36 -22.77 24.59
N PRO A 381 12.36 -22.60 23.26
CA PRO A 381 11.92 -21.37 22.62
C PRO A 381 10.51 -20.95 23.05
N SER A 382 10.36 -19.65 23.32
CA SER A 382 9.12 -19.00 23.71
C SER A 382 8.99 -17.65 23.03
N THR A 383 7.75 -17.17 22.92
CA THR A 383 7.44 -15.86 22.34
C THR A 383 6.24 -15.25 23.02
N THR A 384 6.18 -13.91 23.03
CA THR A 384 5.01 -13.13 23.47
C THR A 384 4.48 -12.32 22.31
N GLY A 385 3.19 -12.03 22.33
CA GLY A 385 2.52 -11.24 21.32
C GLY A 385 2.51 -9.74 21.62
N SER A 386 2.39 -8.96 20.55
CA SER A 386 2.06 -7.54 20.62
C SER A 386 0.62 -7.33 21.12
N PRO A 387 0.33 -6.27 21.88
CA PRO A 387 -1.04 -5.94 22.26
C PRO A 387 -1.97 -5.84 21.05
N THR A 388 -3.13 -6.49 21.13
CA THR A 388 -4.22 -6.36 20.17
C THR A 388 -5.26 -5.40 20.74
N VAL A 389 -5.56 -4.34 20.00
CA VAL A 389 -6.49 -3.29 20.43
C VAL A 389 -7.76 -3.38 19.58
N THR A 390 -8.88 -3.72 20.23
CA THR A 390 -10.20 -3.79 19.60
C THR A 390 -11.02 -2.56 20.00
N PRO A 391 -11.26 -1.59 19.10
CA PRO A 391 -12.02 -0.38 19.41
C PRO A 391 -13.48 -0.68 19.79
N ILE A 392 -14.02 0.06 20.77
CA ILE A 392 -15.45 0.03 21.08
C ILE A 392 -16.18 0.94 20.09
N ALA A 393 -17.03 0.34 19.26
CA ALA A 393 -17.89 1.05 18.34
C ALA A 393 -19.06 1.73 19.09
N PRO A 394 -19.64 2.80 18.54
CA PRO A 394 -20.94 3.28 19.00
C PRO A 394 -22.05 2.27 18.68
N PRO A 395 -23.22 2.32 19.36
CA PRO A 395 -24.32 1.39 19.10
C PRO A 395 -24.84 1.47 17.67
N PHE A 396 -24.90 2.67 17.11
CA PHE A 396 -25.33 2.93 15.74
C PHE A 396 -24.33 3.86 15.07
N LYS A 397 -23.89 3.51 13.86
CA LYS A 397 -23.09 4.35 12.96
C LYS A 397 -23.19 3.74 11.57
N VAL A 398 -23.17 4.57 10.54
CA VAL A 398 -23.25 4.12 9.15
C VAL A 398 -22.33 4.95 8.28
N ALA A 399 -21.65 4.29 7.35
CA ALA A 399 -20.95 4.92 6.24
C ALA A 399 -21.73 4.65 4.94
N VAL A 400 -21.66 5.60 4.01
CA VAL A 400 -22.31 5.54 2.70
C VAL A 400 -21.25 5.88 1.67
N SER A 401 -21.07 5.03 0.66
CA SER A 401 -20.11 5.28 -0.41
C SER A 401 -20.52 6.47 -1.28
N SER A 402 -19.56 7.06 -1.99
CA SER A 402 -19.83 8.04 -3.04
C SER A 402 -19.51 7.46 -4.40
N VAL A 403 -20.23 7.92 -5.43
CA VAL A 403 -20.10 7.47 -6.82
C VAL A 403 -20.08 8.71 -7.72
N VAL A 404 -19.30 8.62 -8.80
CA VAL A 404 -19.31 9.57 -9.91
C VAL A 404 -19.61 8.76 -11.16
N ASP A 405 -20.60 9.19 -11.94
CA ASP A 405 -20.92 8.60 -13.23
C ASP A 405 -21.52 9.66 -14.17
N GLY A 406 -21.96 9.26 -15.34
CA GLY A 406 -22.70 10.14 -16.24
C GLY A 406 -23.46 9.39 -17.30
N VAL A 407 -24.41 10.10 -17.90
CA VAL A 407 -25.30 9.52 -18.89
C VAL A 407 -25.76 10.54 -19.91
N ARG A 408 -26.09 10.05 -21.10
CA ARG A 408 -26.66 10.88 -22.16
C ARG A 408 -27.94 11.58 -21.72
N VAL A 409 -28.12 12.83 -22.13
CA VAL A 409 -29.35 13.59 -21.86
C VAL A 409 -30.58 12.82 -22.34
N GLY A 410 -31.67 12.89 -21.57
CA GLY A 410 -32.92 12.16 -21.83
C GLY A 410 -32.91 10.69 -21.42
N HIS A 411 -31.79 10.19 -20.87
CA HIS A 411 -31.64 8.82 -20.36
C HIS A 411 -31.40 8.83 -18.85
N SER A 412 -31.31 7.63 -18.27
CA SER A 412 -31.07 7.44 -16.85
C SER A 412 -29.82 6.59 -16.63
N VAL A 413 -29.11 6.88 -15.55
CA VAL A 413 -28.09 5.99 -14.98
C VAL A 413 -28.62 5.42 -13.67
N THR A 414 -28.09 4.27 -13.27
CA THR A 414 -28.45 3.64 -12.00
C THR A 414 -27.19 3.13 -11.32
N ASP A 415 -26.84 3.81 -10.24
CA ASP A 415 -25.57 3.65 -9.55
C ASP A 415 -25.77 2.86 -8.26
N GLN A 416 -24.90 1.88 -8.00
CA GLN A 416 -24.91 1.16 -6.73
C GLN A 416 -24.17 1.95 -5.66
N VAL A 417 -24.87 2.25 -4.57
CA VAL A 417 -24.31 2.88 -3.37
C VAL A 417 -24.28 1.85 -2.25
N THR A 418 -23.10 1.66 -1.66
CA THR A 418 -22.88 0.74 -0.55
C THR A 418 -23.04 1.46 0.78
N LEU A 419 -23.82 0.87 1.67
CA LEU A 419 -23.95 1.27 3.07
C LEU A 419 -23.27 0.24 3.95
N THR A 420 -22.42 0.69 4.87
CA THR A 420 -21.75 -0.18 5.83
C THR A 420 -22.19 0.17 7.25
N ASN A 421 -22.68 -0.83 7.99
CA ASN A 421 -23.00 -0.65 9.40
C ASN A 421 -21.71 -0.64 10.23
N LEU A 422 -21.35 0.54 10.73
CA LEU A 422 -20.18 0.77 11.58
C LEU A 422 -20.53 0.77 13.08
N GLY A 423 -21.79 0.53 13.43
CA GLY A 423 -22.23 0.36 14.81
C GLY A 423 -22.25 -1.11 15.23
N TYR A 424 -22.15 -1.36 16.54
CA TYR A 424 -22.16 -2.74 17.05
C TYR A 424 -23.56 -3.36 17.18
N LYS A 425 -24.64 -2.58 16.97
CA LYS A 425 -26.01 -3.11 16.89
C LYS A 425 -26.43 -3.30 15.43
N THR A 426 -27.19 -4.36 15.19
CA THR A 426 -27.96 -4.52 13.96
C THR A 426 -28.92 -3.34 13.80
N ASP A 427 -29.00 -2.80 12.59
CA ASP A 427 -29.83 -1.62 12.28
C ASP A 427 -30.44 -1.71 10.89
N SER A 428 -31.35 -0.81 10.58
CA SER A 428 -31.83 -0.53 9.22
C SER A 428 -31.77 0.97 8.98
N TYR A 429 -31.75 1.42 7.74
CA TYR A 429 -31.52 2.83 7.42
C TYR A 429 -32.66 3.39 6.60
N SER A 430 -33.29 4.45 7.09
CA SER A 430 -34.18 5.28 6.29
C SER A 430 -33.37 6.11 5.31
N MET A 431 -33.76 6.06 4.05
CA MET A 431 -33.01 6.58 2.93
C MET A 431 -33.66 7.84 2.37
N SER A 432 -32.84 8.85 2.06
CA SER A 432 -33.30 10.04 1.33
C SER A 432 -32.21 10.60 0.44
N THR A 433 -32.63 11.36 -0.58
CA THR A 433 -31.73 12.17 -1.40
C THR A 433 -32.05 13.65 -1.22
N THR A 434 -31.03 14.49 -1.25
CA THR A 434 -31.17 15.97 -1.26
C THR A 434 -30.11 16.58 -2.17
N GLY A 435 -30.32 17.84 -2.59
CA GLY A 435 -29.32 18.63 -3.33
C GLY A 435 -29.22 18.33 -4.83
N ALA A 436 -29.81 17.24 -5.32
CA ALA A 436 -29.82 16.91 -6.74
C ALA A 436 -30.63 17.92 -7.57
N THR A 437 -30.10 18.29 -8.73
CA THR A 437 -30.79 19.11 -9.75
C THR A 437 -31.48 18.23 -10.80
N PHE A 438 -31.04 16.99 -10.96
CA PHE A 438 -31.71 15.96 -11.76
C PHE A 438 -32.64 15.11 -10.87
N PRO A 439 -33.79 14.65 -11.38
CA PRO A 439 -34.65 13.73 -10.64
C PRO A 439 -33.91 12.46 -10.21
N THR A 440 -34.05 12.10 -8.93
CA THR A 440 -33.42 10.91 -8.34
C THR A 440 -34.43 10.01 -7.67
N THR A 441 -34.27 8.69 -7.80
CA THR A 441 -35.07 7.69 -7.08
C THR A 441 -34.15 6.67 -6.41
N ILE A 442 -34.38 6.39 -5.13
CA ILE A 442 -33.67 5.30 -4.44
C ILE A 442 -34.44 4.00 -4.66
N LEU A 443 -33.73 2.97 -5.09
CA LEU A 443 -34.22 1.63 -5.37
C LEU A 443 -33.53 0.61 -4.46
N ASP A 444 -34.14 -0.58 -4.36
CA ASP A 444 -33.54 -1.72 -3.67
C ASP A 444 -32.23 -2.21 -4.33
N SER A 445 -31.58 -3.20 -3.72
CA SER A 445 -30.31 -3.75 -4.21
C SER A 445 -30.42 -4.45 -5.58
N THR A 446 -31.64 -4.72 -6.06
CA THR A 446 -31.90 -5.27 -7.39
C THR A 446 -32.15 -4.18 -8.43
N CYS A 447 -32.10 -2.91 -8.02
CA CYS A 447 -32.35 -1.73 -8.83
C CYS A 447 -33.73 -1.73 -9.51
N SER A 448 -34.74 -2.34 -8.90
CA SER A 448 -36.05 -2.53 -9.55
C SER A 448 -37.20 -1.84 -8.84
N THR A 449 -37.19 -1.82 -7.50
CA THR A 449 -38.31 -1.34 -6.69
C THR A 449 -37.90 -0.15 -5.83
N PRO A 450 -38.71 0.95 -5.78
CA PRO A 450 -38.45 2.07 -4.88
C PRO A 450 -38.31 1.64 -3.42
N LEU A 451 -37.30 2.19 -2.75
CA LEU A 451 -36.92 1.84 -1.39
C LEU A 451 -36.87 3.09 -0.51
N SER A 452 -37.55 3.04 0.64
CA SER A 452 -37.48 4.08 1.67
C SER A 452 -36.64 3.68 2.88
N THR A 453 -36.50 2.38 3.16
CA THR A 453 -35.74 1.84 4.28
C THR A 453 -35.04 0.56 3.87
N THR A 454 -33.77 0.39 4.21
CA THR A 454 -33.01 -0.82 3.90
C THR A 454 -33.49 -2.04 4.69
N PRO A 455 -33.18 -3.28 4.24
CA PRO A 455 -33.19 -4.45 5.12
C PRO A 455 -32.29 -4.25 6.34
N SER A 456 -32.45 -5.12 7.35
CA SER A 456 -31.58 -5.13 8.53
C SER A 456 -30.14 -5.50 8.15
N VAL A 457 -29.18 -4.71 8.61
CA VAL A 457 -27.75 -4.85 8.42
C VAL A 457 -27.09 -5.10 9.77
N ILE A 458 -26.51 -6.29 9.95
CA ILE A 458 -25.77 -6.63 11.18
C ILE A 458 -24.48 -5.80 11.29
N ALA A 459 -23.88 -5.74 12.48
CA ALA A 459 -22.63 -5.02 12.71
C ALA A 459 -21.53 -5.44 11.71
N GLY A 460 -20.87 -4.47 11.09
CA GLY A 460 -19.78 -4.69 10.12
C GLY A 460 -20.22 -5.14 8.73
N ALA A 461 -21.47 -5.58 8.55
CA ALA A 461 -22.00 -5.94 7.25
C ALA A 461 -22.31 -4.70 6.41
N SER A 462 -22.39 -4.92 5.10
CA SER A 462 -22.82 -3.91 4.14
C SER A 462 -24.08 -4.34 3.40
N THR A 463 -24.85 -3.37 2.93
CA THR A 463 -25.97 -3.55 2.00
C THR A 463 -25.86 -2.53 0.88
N ASN A 464 -26.34 -2.88 -0.31
CA ASN A 464 -26.38 -1.96 -1.44
C ASN A 464 -27.79 -1.42 -1.64
N VAL A 465 -27.87 -0.18 -2.09
CA VAL A 465 -29.07 0.42 -2.69
C VAL A 465 -28.68 0.93 -4.07
N CYS A 466 -29.65 1.10 -4.96
CA CYS A 466 -29.38 1.75 -6.23
C CYS A 466 -29.97 3.17 -6.24
N VAL A 467 -29.23 4.12 -6.80
CA VAL A 467 -29.68 5.48 -7.03
C VAL A 467 -29.90 5.63 -8.53
N LYS A 468 -31.16 5.74 -8.94
CA LYS A 468 -31.50 6.05 -10.33
C LYS A 468 -31.53 7.56 -10.50
N VAL A 469 -30.74 8.08 -11.44
CA VAL A 469 -30.72 9.50 -11.81
C VAL A 469 -31.22 9.66 -13.24
N ASP A 470 -32.29 10.43 -13.41
CA ASP A 470 -32.90 10.72 -14.72
C ASP A 470 -32.35 12.06 -15.25
N VAL A 471 -31.48 12.04 -16.26
CA VAL A 471 -30.92 13.28 -16.83
C VAL A 471 -31.93 13.90 -17.81
N PRO A 472 -32.43 15.13 -17.59
CA PRO A 472 -33.40 15.75 -18.47
C PRO A 472 -32.89 15.89 -19.90
N ALA A 473 -33.75 15.66 -20.90
CA ALA A 473 -33.37 15.81 -22.32
C ALA A 473 -32.91 17.23 -22.70
N GLY A 474 -33.29 18.24 -21.92
CA GLY A 474 -32.87 19.63 -22.10
C GLY A 474 -31.73 20.08 -21.17
N ALA A 475 -31.08 19.17 -20.45
CA ALA A 475 -29.92 19.53 -19.64
C ALA A 475 -28.78 20.03 -20.54
N ALA A 476 -28.04 21.04 -20.06
CA ALA A 476 -26.86 21.52 -20.76
C ALA A 476 -25.76 20.45 -20.74
N ASP A 477 -24.90 20.44 -21.76
CA ASP A 477 -23.74 19.56 -21.78
C ASP A 477 -22.82 19.82 -20.57
N SER A 478 -22.24 18.76 -20.02
CA SER A 478 -21.42 18.77 -18.82
C SER A 478 -22.10 19.32 -17.56
N ALA A 479 -23.41 19.58 -17.58
CA ALA A 479 -24.15 19.94 -16.38
C ALA A 479 -24.07 18.79 -15.38
N THR A 480 -23.69 19.09 -14.14
CA THR A 480 -23.59 18.10 -13.08
C THR A 480 -24.77 18.21 -12.11
N SER A 481 -25.25 17.06 -11.64
CA SER A 481 -26.14 16.98 -10.49
C SER A 481 -25.47 16.13 -9.43
N THR A 482 -25.33 16.67 -8.22
CA THR A 482 -24.81 15.91 -7.07
C THR A 482 -25.93 15.66 -6.08
N ALA A 483 -26.40 14.41 -6.01
CA ALA A 483 -27.32 13.97 -4.99
C ALA A 483 -26.55 13.62 -3.71
N THR A 484 -26.93 14.20 -2.58
CA THR A 484 -26.49 13.72 -1.26
C THR A 484 -27.38 12.55 -0.86
N ILE A 485 -26.82 11.35 -0.79
CA ILE A 485 -27.51 10.13 -0.38
C ILE A 485 -27.36 10.02 1.13
N ARG A 486 -28.46 10.13 1.86
CA ARG A 486 -28.46 10.10 3.34
C ARG A 486 -29.06 8.79 3.84
N ALA A 487 -28.30 8.10 4.68
CA ALA A 487 -28.76 6.95 5.45
C ALA A 487 -28.95 7.37 6.90
N THR A 488 -30.17 7.30 7.41
CA THR A 488 -30.49 7.65 8.80
C THR A 488 -30.87 6.38 9.56
N SER A 489 -30.19 6.12 10.67
CA SER A 489 -30.45 4.96 11.54
C SER A 489 -31.90 4.92 12.01
N VAL A 490 -32.58 3.80 11.81
CA VAL A 490 -33.92 3.56 12.35
C VAL A 490 -33.85 3.33 13.86
N GLY A 491 -32.84 2.62 14.34
CA GLY A 491 -32.60 2.39 15.76
C GLY A 491 -32.22 3.66 16.55
N SER A 492 -31.68 4.68 15.88
CA SER A 492 -31.36 5.99 16.45
C SER A 492 -31.45 7.11 15.41
N PRO A 493 -32.61 7.77 15.24
CA PRO A 493 -32.83 8.77 14.19
C PRO A 493 -31.92 10.02 14.21
N LYS A 494 -31.11 10.18 15.25
CA LYS A 494 -30.08 11.24 15.33
C LYS A 494 -28.77 10.86 14.64
N VAL A 495 -28.56 9.57 14.38
CA VAL A 495 -27.36 9.04 13.73
C VAL A 495 -27.63 8.88 12.24
N SER A 496 -26.69 9.37 11.44
CA SER A 496 -26.76 9.27 9.98
C SER A 496 -25.38 9.32 9.36
N GLY A 497 -25.26 8.69 8.19
CA GLY A 497 -24.14 8.85 7.28
C GLY A 497 -24.63 9.39 5.94
N SER A 498 -23.71 9.96 5.16
CA SER A 498 -24.02 10.43 3.82
C SER A 498 -22.87 10.17 2.87
N GLY A 499 -23.24 9.84 1.64
CA GLY A 499 -22.36 9.79 0.48
C GLY A 499 -22.94 10.69 -0.61
N THR A 500 -22.27 10.74 -1.75
CA THR A 500 -22.72 11.53 -2.89
C THR A 500 -22.82 10.69 -4.15
N ASP A 501 -23.80 10.99 -4.98
CA ASP A 501 -23.91 10.49 -6.34
C ASP A 501 -23.83 11.71 -7.26
N LYS A 502 -22.68 11.84 -7.96
CA LYS A 502 -22.44 12.92 -8.92
C LYS A 502 -22.65 12.38 -10.32
N THR A 503 -23.73 12.81 -10.96
CA THR A 503 -24.04 12.46 -12.35
C THR A 503 -23.69 13.62 -13.29
N ILE A 504 -23.00 13.31 -14.39
CA ILE A 504 -22.64 14.26 -15.45
C ILE A 504 -23.56 14.06 -16.66
N ALA A 505 -24.17 15.14 -17.14
CA ALA A 505 -24.99 15.12 -18.34
C ALA A 505 -24.12 15.10 -19.61
N VAL A 506 -24.42 14.19 -20.53
CA VAL A 506 -23.74 14.07 -21.83
C VAL A 506 -24.71 14.46 -22.96
N ALA A 507 -24.49 15.62 -23.58
CA ALA A 507 -25.27 16.09 -24.73
C ALA A 507 -24.49 16.03 -26.05
N VAL A 508 -23.19 15.73 -25.99
CA VAL A 508 -22.29 15.61 -27.14
C VAL A 508 -21.95 14.15 -27.44
N ASP A 509 -21.37 13.90 -28.61
CA ASP A 509 -21.01 12.55 -29.07
C ASP A 509 -19.54 12.18 -28.83
N THR A 510 -18.70 13.16 -28.51
CA THR A 510 -17.24 12.99 -28.45
C THR A 510 -16.72 13.19 -27.02
N LEU A 511 -15.94 12.22 -26.53
CA LEU A 511 -15.15 12.33 -25.32
C LEU A 511 -13.67 12.41 -25.68
N VAL A 512 -12.96 13.37 -25.13
CA VAL A 512 -11.50 13.41 -25.11
C VAL A 512 -11.05 12.89 -23.76
N VAL A 513 -10.24 11.83 -23.75
CA VAL A 513 -9.64 11.28 -22.54
C VAL A 513 -8.17 11.63 -22.54
N ASP A 514 -7.75 12.27 -21.46
CA ASP A 514 -6.38 12.68 -21.22
C ASP A 514 -5.73 11.74 -20.20
N ASP A 515 -4.71 11.02 -20.65
CA ASP A 515 -4.03 9.95 -19.93
C ASP A 515 -2.52 10.24 -19.83
N ASP A 516 -2.12 11.51 -19.90
CA ASP A 516 -0.74 11.97 -19.78
C ASP A 516 -0.37 12.33 -18.32
N ALA A 517 -0.36 11.32 -17.44
CA ALA A 517 -0.07 11.47 -16.00
C ALA A 517 1.33 12.06 -15.65
N PHE A 518 2.11 12.57 -16.61
CA PHE A 518 3.46 13.07 -16.44
C PHE A 518 3.52 14.58 -16.17
N THR A 519 3.32 14.95 -14.91
CA THR A 519 3.42 16.34 -14.37
C THR A 519 4.79 17.03 -14.53
N ALA A 520 5.80 16.36 -15.11
CA ALA A 520 7.14 16.91 -15.34
C ALA A 520 7.43 17.30 -16.80
N SER A 521 6.51 17.07 -17.74
CA SER A 521 6.60 17.62 -19.10
C SER A 521 5.91 18.98 -19.17
N PRO A 522 6.54 20.05 -19.66
CA PRO A 522 5.91 21.37 -19.80
C PRO A 522 4.89 21.46 -20.96
N VAL A 523 4.56 20.34 -21.59
CA VAL A 523 3.75 20.30 -22.82
C VAL A 523 2.46 19.53 -22.55
N ASP A 524 1.39 20.28 -22.31
CA ASP A 524 0.01 19.77 -22.27
C ASP A 524 -0.43 19.44 -23.70
N VAL A 525 -0.49 18.15 -24.03
CA VAL A 525 -0.71 17.69 -25.40
C VAL A 525 -2.21 17.56 -25.72
N ASN A 526 -3.09 17.51 -24.71
CA ASN A 526 -4.54 17.54 -24.92
C ASN A 526 -4.97 18.81 -25.70
N SER A 527 -4.20 19.90 -25.56
CA SER A 527 -4.46 21.20 -26.16
C SER A 527 -4.50 21.15 -27.69
N TYR A 528 -3.77 20.22 -28.32
CA TYR A 528 -3.76 20.06 -29.77
C TYR A 528 -5.04 19.39 -30.29
N TYR A 529 -5.52 18.34 -29.62
CA TYR A 529 -6.76 17.65 -29.99
C TYR A 529 -7.98 18.51 -29.72
N THR A 530 -8.01 19.17 -28.57
CA THR A 530 -9.08 20.12 -28.25
C THR A 530 -9.09 21.31 -29.21
N ALA A 531 -7.93 21.86 -29.59
CA ALA A 531 -7.83 22.92 -30.60
C ALA A 531 -8.34 22.46 -31.98
N ALA A 532 -8.05 21.22 -32.36
CA ALA A 532 -8.48 20.68 -33.64
C ALA A 532 -9.99 20.42 -33.70
N LEU A 533 -10.56 19.83 -32.64
CA LEU A 533 -12.02 19.68 -32.50
C LEU A 533 -12.71 21.05 -32.50
N ASN A 534 -12.16 22.03 -31.78
CA ASN A 534 -12.66 23.41 -31.76
C ASN A 534 -12.61 24.07 -33.14
N ALA A 535 -11.51 23.91 -33.89
CA ALA A 535 -11.37 24.45 -35.24
C ALA A 535 -12.41 23.87 -36.22
N LYS A 536 -12.93 22.69 -35.93
CA LYS A 536 -14.00 22.03 -36.70
C LYS A 536 -15.39 22.18 -36.09
N VAL A 537 -15.51 22.92 -34.99
CA VAL A 537 -16.78 23.12 -34.28
C VAL A 537 -17.41 21.79 -33.85
N ILE A 538 -16.58 20.80 -33.54
CA ILE A 538 -17.02 19.55 -32.91
C ILE A 538 -17.11 19.82 -31.41
N ALA A 539 -18.30 19.62 -30.84
CA ALA A 539 -18.49 19.68 -29.39
C ALA A 539 -18.00 18.39 -28.73
N PHE A 540 -17.33 18.51 -27.59
CA PHE A 540 -16.74 17.39 -26.86
C PHE A 540 -16.74 17.65 -25.35
N GLN A 541 -16.63 16.58 -24.57
CA GLN A 541 -16.24 16.65 -23.15
C GLN A 541 -14.79 16.18 -23.00
N LEU A 542 -14.12 16.65 -21.94
CA LEU A 542 -12.75 16.27 -21.59
C LEU A 542 -12.76 15.55 -20.25
N TRP A 543 -12.04 14.45 -20.15
CA TRP A 543 -11.81 13.71 -18.91
C TRP A 543 -10.32 13.49 -18.67
N ASP A 544 -9.83 13.86 -17.50
CA ASP A 544 -8.43 13.71 -17.08
C ASP A 544 -8.29 12.55 -16.09
N LEU A 545 -7.54 11.51 -16.50
CA LEU A 545 -7.29 10.30 -15.70
C LEU A 545 -6.29 10.50 -14.57
N GLY A 546 -5.47 11.56 -14.61
CA GLY A 546 -4.62 11.97 -13.50
C GLY A 546 -5.42 12.48 -12.30
N SER A 547 -6.67 12.90 -12.53
CA SER A 547 -7.57 13.46 -11.51
C SER A 547 -8.62 12.46 -11.02
N ASP A 548 -9.27 11.70 -11.91
CA ASP A 548 -10.36 10.77 -11.55
C ASP A 548 -10.39 9.52 -12.47
N LYS A 549 -10.86 8.38 -11.92
CA LYS A 549 -11.10 7.17 -12.75
C LYS A 549 -12.30 7.40 -13.69
N LEU A 550 -12.15 7.07 -14.96
CA LEU A 550 -13.23 7.14 -15.96
C LEU A 550 -14.35 6.11 -15.69
N PRO A 551 -15.60 6.53 -15.43
CA PRO A 551 -16.72 5.62 -15.21
C PRO A 551 -17.20 4.95 -16.51
N LEU A 552 -17.65 3.69 -16.42
CA LEU A 552 -18.07 2.93 -17.61
C LEU A 552 -19.35 3.49 -18.26
N ASN A 553 -20.39 3.86 -17.51
CA ASN A 553 -21.62 4.39 -18.15
C ASN A 553 -21.37 5.77 -18.77
N TYR A 554 -20.54 6.59 -18.13
CA TYR A 554 -20.04 7.83 -18.72
C TYR A 554 -19.31 7.57 -20.04
N LEU A 555 -18.32 6.67 -20.08
CA LEU A 555 -17.63 6.26 -21.32
C LEU A 555 -18.63 5.76 -22.39
N LEU A 556 -19.58 4.92 -22.00
CA LEU A 556 -20.62 4.39 -22.87
C LEU A 556 -21.68 5.42 -23.27
N SER A 557 -21.63 6.66 -22.78
CA SER A 557 -22.55 7.71 -23.22
C SER A 557 -22.10 8.43 -24.50
N PHE A 558 -20.84 8.23 -24.88
CA PHE A 558 -20.25 8.81 -26.08
C PHE A 558 -20.30 7.83 -27.25
N ARG A 559 -20.28 8.38 -28.46
CA ARG A 559 -20.15 7.62 -29.71
C ARG A 559 -18.70 7.53 -30.15
N HIS A 560 -17.92 8.57 -29.89
CA HIS A 560 -16.51 8.67 -30.24
C HIS A 560 -15.69 8.96 -28.99
N VAL A 561 -14.62 8.22 -28.80
CA VAL A 561 -13.62 8.49 -27.78
C VAL A 561 -12.31 8.78 -28.48
N VAL A 562 -11.74 9.94 -28.18
CA VAL A 562 -10.40 10.35 -28.55
C VAL A 562 -9.56 10.17 -27.29
N TRP A 563 -8.85 9.06 -27.21
CA TRP A 563 -8.01 8.73 -26.08
C TRP A 563 -6.57 9.11 -26.38
N PHE A 564 -5.99 9.95 -25.53
CA PHE A 564 -4.64 10.41 -25.69
C PHE A 564 -3.77 9.91 -24.55
N THR A 565 -2.81 9.04 -24.88
CA THR A 565 -1.90 8.43 -23.91
C THR A 565 -0.56 9.17 -23.81
N GLY A 566 -0.30 10.15 -24.69
CA GLY A 566 0.97 10.88 -24.69
C GLY A 566 2.19 9.97 -24.72
N ASN A 567 3.13 10.25 -23.83
CA ASN A 567 4.32 9.44 -23.61
C ASN A 567 4.17 8.61 -22.32
N SER A 568 2.93 8.31 -21.92
CA SER A 568 2.66 7.54 -20.72
C SER A 568 3.12 6.10 -20.93
N TYR A 569 4.26 5.79 -20.34
CA TYR A 569 4.91 4.49 -20.37
C TYR A 569 4.67 3.74 -19.05
N PRO A 570 4.56 2.39 -19.05
CA PRO A 570 4.57 1.46 -20.19
C PRO A 570 3.24 0.73 -20.46
N ALA A 571 2.15 1.12 -19.81
CA ALA A 571 0.85 0.47 -20.04
C ALA A 571 -0.30 1.46 -19.92
N PRO A 572 -0.33 2.50 -20.76
CA PRO A 572 -1.22 3.65 -20.56
C PRO A 572 -2.70 3.24 -20.50
N ILE A 573 -3.15 2.35 -21.40
CA ILE A 573 -4.55 1.90 -21.44
C ILE A 573 -4.85 0.64 -20.62
N GLY A 574 -3.84 0.03 -19.98
CA GLY A 574 -3.95 -1.31 -19.39
C GLY A 574 -5.08 -1.44 -18.37
N ALA A 575 -5.28 -0.41 -17.53
CA ALA A 575 -6.32 -0.37 -16.51
C ALA A 575 -7.76 -0.21 -17.07
N TYR A 576 -7.90 0.11 -18.36
CA TYR A 576 -9.17 0.43 -19.01
C TYR A 576 -9.50 -0.49 -20.20
N GLU A 577 -8.68 -1.49 -20.52
CA GLU A 577 -8.91 -2.39 -21.65
C GLU A 577 -10.27 -3.09 -21.58
N SER A 578 -10.75 -3.46 -20.39
CA SER A 578 -12.08 -4.07 -20.20
C SER A 578 -13.22 -3.12 -20.54
N GLU A 579 -13.11 -1.86 -20.11
CA GLU A 579 -14.07 -0.80 -20.35
C GLU A 579 -14.09 -0.42 -21.85
N LEU A 580 -12.90 -0.25 -22.45
CA LEU A 580 -12.73 0.03 -23.88
C LEU A 580 -13.22 -1.11 -24.77
N LYS A 581 -12.98 -2.37 -24.37
CA LYS A 581 -13.54 -3.55 -25.02
C LYS A 581 -15.06 -3.46 -25.07
N THR A 582 -15.68 -3.18 -23.92
CA THR A 582 -17.15 -3.06 -23.81
C THR A 582 -17.68 -1.91 -24.69
N PHE A 583 -16.95 -0.80 -24.73
CA PHE A 583 -17.25 0.34 -25.58
C PHE A 583 -17.23 -0.03 -27.07
N LEU A 584 -16.17 -0.70 -27.54
CA LEU A 584 -16.03 -1.14 -28.94
C LEU A 584 -17.06 -2.23 -29.32
N ASP A 585 -17.29 -3.22 -28.46
CA ASP A 585 -18.32 -4.25 -28.66
C ASP A 585 -19.74 -3.66 -28.80
N SER A 586 -19.95 -2.45 -28.26
CA SER A 586 -21.20 -1.69 -28.41
C SER A 586 -21.31 -0.93 -29.74
N GLY A 587 -20.37 -1.12 -30.68
CA GLY A 587 -20.38 -0.50 -32.00
C GLY A 587 -19.96 0.97 -32.01
N LYS A 588 -19.18 1.39 -31.01
CA LYS A 588 -18.69 2.77 -30.84
C LYS A 588 -17.26 2.90 -31.38
N ASN A 589 -16.80 4.14 -31.54
CA ASN A 589 -15.53 4.41 -32.23
C ASN A 589 -14.46 4.91 -31.26
N LEU A 590 -13.32 4.24 -31.24
CA LEU A 590 -12.14 4.64 -30.48
C LEU A 590 -11.08 5.16 -31.46
N PHE A 591 -10.61 6.38 -31.21
CA PHE A 591 -9.36 6.90 -31.72
C PHE A 591 -8.37 6.94 -30.57
N LEU A 592 -7.17 6.39 -30.77
CA LEU A 592 -6.14 6.28 -29.76
C LEU A 592 -4.85 6.86 -30.32
N SER A 593 -4.17 7.71 -29.55
CA SER A 593 -2.90 8.31 -29.95
C SER A 593 -1.93 8.42 -28.77
N GLY A 594 -0.68 8.03 -29.01
CA GLY A 594 0.45 8.17 -28.09
C GLY A 594 1.69 7.48 -28.66
N GLN A 595 2.80 7.55 -27.92
CA GLN A 595 4.10 7.09 -28.41
C GLN A 595 4.47 5.65 -28.05
N ASP A 596 4.03 5.17 -26.89
CA ASP A 596 4.48 3.90 -26.29
C ASP A 596 3.29 2.96 -26.04
N LEU A 597 2.40 2.83 -27.02
CA LEU A 597 1.20 2.01 -26.93
C LEU A 597 1.50 0.51 -27.06
N LEU A 598 2.52 0.17 -27.84
CA LEU A 598 2.90 -1.20 -28.17
C LEU A 598 4.11 -1.70 -27.37
N ASP A 599 4.65 -0.90 -26.47
CA ASP A 599 5.83 -1.29 -25.72
C ASP A 599 5.50 -2.34 -24.63
N GLN A 600 6.43 -3.26 -24.39
CA GLN A 600 6.38 -4.33 -23.39
C GLN A 600 5.03 -5.07 -23.30
N THR A 601 4.62 -5.48 -22.09
CA THR A 601 3.41 -6.30 -21.93
C THR A 601 2.15 -5.65 -22.46
N ALA A 602 2.11 -4.31 -22.60
CA ALA A 602 0.95 -3.60 -23.15
C ALA A 602 0.72 -3.95 -24.63
N GLY A 603 1.76 -3.93 -25.47
CA GLY A 603 1.64 -4.31 -26.88
C GLY A 603 1.28 -5.78 -27.12
N THR A 604 1.54 -6.65 -26.15
CA THR A 604 1.14 -8.07 -26.21
C THR A 604 -0.26 -8.36 -25.71
N SER A 605 -1.02 -7.34 -25.26
CA SER A 605 -2.33 -7.58 -24.66
C SER A 605 -3.32 -8.14 -25.68
N SER A 606 -4.27 -8.93 -25.19
CA SER A 606 -5.36 -9.43 -26.05
C SER A 606 -6.19 -8.29 -26.63
N PHE A 607 -6.27 -7.15 -25.95
CA PHE A 607 -6.97 -5.97 -26.44
C PHE A 607 -6.24 -5.39 -27.64
N VAL A 608 -4.93 -5.15 -27.55
CA VAL A 608 -4.11 -4.66 -28.67
C VAL A 608 -4.20 -5.61 -29.87
N HIS A 609 -4.07 -6.92 -29.63
CA HIS A 609 -4.11 -7.89 -30.72
C HIS A 609 -5.50 -8.06 -31.36
N VAL A 610 -6.57 -8.11 -30.56
CA VAL A 610 -7.92 -8.46 -31.04
C VAL A 610 -8.75 -7.24 -31.42
N TYR A 611 -8.64 -6.15 -30.66
CA TYR A 611 -9.48 -4.95 -30.83
C TYR A 611 -8.76 -3.85 -31.60
N LEU A 612 -7.46 -3.64 -31.35
CA LEU A 612 -6.66 -2.70 -32.16
C LEU A 612 -6.11 -3.33 -33.44
N HIS A 613 -6.18 -4.67 -33.56
CA HIS A 613 -5.69 -5.44 -34.69
C HIS A 613 -4.20 -5.23 -34.99
N VAL A 614 -3.39 -5.10 -33.93
CA VAL A 614 -1.95 -4.90 -34.05
C VAL A 614 -1.20 -6.17 -33.65
N THR A 615 -0.22 -6.58 -34.45
CA THR A 615 0.76 -7.61 -34.07
C THR A 615 2.03 -6.92 -33.61
N TRP A 616 2.41 -7.19 -32.37
CA TRP A 616 3.73 -6.88 -31.84
C TRP A 616 4.45 -8.16 -31.45
N ASP A 617 5.70 -8.30 -31.86
CA ASP A 617 6.54 -9.48 -31.67
C ASP A 617 7.36 -9.43 -30.37
N GLY A 618 7.22 -8.34 -29.60
CA GLY A 618 7.94 -8.13 -28.36
C GLY A 618 9.30 -7.44 -28.53
N SER A 619 9.65 -7.00 -29.75
CA SER A 619 10.95 -6.39 -30.04
C SER A 619 10.86 -4.89 -30.31
N GLU A 620 11.82 -4.15 -29.74
CA GLU A 620 12.06 -2.74 -30.06
C GLU A 620 12.44 -2.53 -31.53
N THR A 621 12.90 -3.58 -32.22
CA THR A 621 13.26 -3.47 -33.64
C THR A 621 12.03 -3.38 -34.54
N GLN A 622 10.92 -4.00 -34.14
CA GLN A 622 9.62 -3.83 -34.80
C GLN A 622 8.94 -2.53 -34.36
N ASN A 623 9.24 -2.03 -33.16
CA ASN A 623 8.52 -0.92 -32.53
C ASN A 623 9.18 0.45 -32.76
N ASP A 624 10.49 0.60 -32.50
CA ASP A 624 11.16 1.90 -32.47
C ASP A 624 11.65 2.36 -33.86
N ILE A 625 10.81 3.13 -34.56
CA ILE A 625 11.23 3.90 -35.72
C ILE A 625 11.60 5.33 -35.29
N LYS A 626 12.69 5.88 -35.82
CA LYS A 626 13.09 7.27 -35.49
C LYS A 626 11.93 8.22 -35.78
N THR A 627 11.62 9.13 -34.87
CA THR A 627 10.58 10.15 -35.02
C THR A 627 10.67 10.93 -36.33
N ALA A 628 11.88 11.18 -36.83
CA ALA A 628 12.10 11.86 -38.12
C ALA A 628 11.78 10.99 -39.37
N ASN A 629 11.64 9.69 -39.18
CA ASN A 629 11.30 8.68 -40.19
C ASN A 629 9.87 8.16 -40.01
N VAL A 630 9.15 8.65 -39.01
CA VAL A 630 7.73 8.38 -38.81
C VAL A 630 6.99 9.39 -39.66
N HIS A 631 6.21 8.90 -40.61
CA HIS A 631 5.36 9.70 -41.47
C HIS A 631 3.92 9.33 -41.17
N ASP A 632 3.07 10.34 -40.97
CA ASP A 632 1.66 10.13 -40.68
C ASP A 632 0.99 9.35 -41.80
N ILE A 633 -0.06 8.64 -41.41
CA ILE A 633 -0.66 7.64 -42.26
C ILE A 633 -1.86 8.19 -43.03
N ALA A 634 -1.80 8.10 -44.36
CA ALA A 634 -2.83 8.64 -45.24
C ALA A 634 -4.07 7.72 -45.28
N GLY A 635 -5.13 8.14 -44.59
CA GLY A 635 -6.39 7.41 -44.49
C GLY A 635 -7.64 8.26 -44.60
N THR A 636 -8.59 7.84 -45.43
CA THR A 636 -9.99 8.30 -45.39
C THR A 636 -10.82 7.33 -44.56
N LEU A 637 -11.05 7.64 -43.29
CA LEU A 637 -12.35 7.31 -42.70
C LEU A 637 -13.36 8.33 -43.30
N THR A 638 -14.61 7.95 -43.57
CA THR A 638 -15.73 8.85 -43.97
C THR A 638 -16.81 8.91 -42.86
N ALA A 639 -17.39 10.02 -42.37
CA ALA A 639 -17.50 11.41 -42.86
C ALA A 639 -17.32 12.51 -41.77
N GLY A 640 -16.82 13.71 -42.14
CA GLY A 640 -17.44 14.96 -41.65
C GLY A 640 -16.65 16.18 -41.16
N ALA A 641 -15.36 16.14 -40.78
CA ALA A 641 -14.74 17.29 -40.07
C ALA A 641 -13.38 17.80 -40.56
N GLY A 642 -12.53 17.03 -41.24
CA GLY A 642 -11.23 17.49 -41.78
C GLY A 642 -10.04 17.41 -40.80
N THR A 643 -8.89 17.95 -41.21
CA THR A 643 -7.50 17.64 -40.74
C THR A 643 -7.11 18.05 -39.30
N VAL A 644 -6.39 17.18 -38.58
CA VAL A 644 -5.66 17.46 -37.32
C VAL A 644 -4.17 17.09 -37.48
N PRO A 645 -3.20 18.00 -37.27
CA PRO A 645 -1.78 17.69 -37.42
C PRO A 645 -1.21 16.92 -36.22
N LEU A 646 -0.44 15.83 -36.45
CA LEU A 646 0.47 15.29 -35.44
C LEU A 646 1.74 16.16 -35.42
N ASN A 647 2.08 16.68 -34.24
CA ASN A 647 3.28 17.50 -34.08
C ASN A 647 4.35 16.69 -33.34
N SER A 648 5.29 16.12 -34.09
CA SER A 648 6.40 15.33 -33.51
C SER A 648 7.32 16.13 -32.57
N ALA A 649 7.34 17.46 -32.66
CA ALA A 649 8.08 18.32 -31.74
C ALA A 649 7.42 18.46 -30.35
N VAL A 650 6.14 18.09 -30.23
CA VAL A 650 5.34 18.17 -29.00
C VAL A 650 5.57 16.96 -28.09
N LEU A 651 5.89 15.83 -28.70
CA LEU A 651 6.09 14.57 -27.98
C LEU A 651 7.56 14.38 -27.53
N GLY A 652 8.50 15.19 -28.01
CA GLY A 652 9.85 15.33 -27.40
C GLY A 652 10.81 14.13 -27.50
N ASN A 653 10.40 13.00 -28.10
CA ASN A 653 11.19 11.76 -28.17
C ASN A 653 11.82 11.48 -29.55
N THR A 654 12.85 10.64 -29.55
CA THR A 654 13.65 10.31 -30.75
C THR A 654 13.06 9.15 -31.57
N PHE A 655 12.14 8.36 -31.00
CA PHE A 655 11.51 7.19 -31.62
C PHE A 655 9.98 7.20 -31.38
N MET A 656 9.23 6.43 -32.18
CA MET A 656 7.78 6.17 -32.10
C MET A 656 7.50 4.70 -32.46
N ASP A 657 6.39 4.15 -31.96
CA ASP A 657 5.87 2.81 -32.29
C ASP A 657 5.46 2.62 -33.76
N GLU A 658 6.03 1.61 -34.45
CA GLU A 658 5.58 1.13 -35.76
C GLU A 658 4.47 0.07 -35.62
N ILE A 659 3.28 0.39 -36.13
CA ILE A 659 2.10 -0.48 -36.06
C ILE A 659 2.10 -1.50 -37.20
N THR A 660 2.06 -2.80 -36.89
CA THR A 660 1.86 -3.87 -37.88
C THR A 660 0.42 -4.42 -37.81
N PRO A 661 -0.45 -4.17 -38.81
CA PRO A 661 -1.83 -4.69 -38.82
C PRO A 661 -1.91 -6.22 -38.97
N ASN A 662 -2.85 -6.87 -38.28
CA ASN A 662 -2.92 -8.34 -38.19
C ASN A 662 -4.19 -8.99 -38.77
N GLY A 663 -4.98 -8.27 -39.56
CA GLY A 663 -6.23 -8.79 -40.12
C GLY A 663 -6.91 -7.84 -41.10
N THR A 664 -8.21 -8.00 -41.31
CA THR A 664 -9.04 -7.13 -42.18
C THR A 664 -9.37 -5.77 -41.56
N ALA A 665 -8.70 -5.38 -40.47
CA ALA A 665 -8.55 -3.96 -40.17
C ALA A 665 -8.06 -3.33 -41.47
N GLN A 666 -8.87 -2.47 -42.08
CA GLN A 666 -8.46 -1.78 -43.29
C GLN A 666 -7.09 -1.17 -42.95
N PRO A 667 -6.03 -1.43 -43.73
CA PRO A 667 -4.83 -0.61 -43.66
C PRO A 667 -5.27 0.74 -44.21
N ILE A 668 -5.91 1.54 -43.35
CA ILE A 668 -6.30 2.93 -43.65
C ILE A 668 -5.07 3.82 -43.61
N PHE A 669 -3.90 3.23 -43.49
CA PHE A 669 -2.72 3.84 -42.98
C PHE A 669 -1.56 3.20 -43.76
N ASN A 670 -1.34 3.69 -44.99
CA ASN A 670 -0.10 3.48 -45.75
C ASN A 670 0.63 4.82 -45.85
N ASP A 671 1.95 4.80 -45.66
CA ASP A 671 2.88 5.94 -45.81
C ASP A 671 2.75 6.59 -47.20
N ASP A 672 2.52 7.91 -47.26
CA ASP A 672 2.60 8.72 -48.48
C ASP A 672 3.57 9.89 -48.27
N ALA A 673 4.85 9.63 -48.52
CA ALA A 673 5.97 10.57 -48.45
C ALA A 673 5.87 11.85 -49.33
N SER A 674 4.74 12.10 -49.99
CA SER A 674 4.54 13.23 -50.92
C SER A 674 3.51 14.28 -50.48
N LYS A 675 2.88 14.13 -49.30
CA LYS A 675 1.77 14.99 -48.83
C LYS A 675 2.10 15.68 -47.50
N PRO A 676 1.58 16.91 -47.25
CA PRO A 676 1.55 17.49 -45.91
C PRO A 676 0.56 16.73 -45.02
N ASP A 677 1.04 16.40 -43.82
CA ASP A 677 0.49 15.42 -42.89
C ASP A 677 -0.79 15.88 -42.16
N ALA A 678 -1.78 15.00 -42.07
CA ALA A 678 -2.96 15.17 -41.22
C ALA A 678 -3.71 13.85 -40.98
N LEU A 679 -4.07 13.58 -39.73
CA LEU A 679 -5.07 12.58 -39.39
C LEU A 679 -6.47 13.07 -39.82
N SER A 680 -7.26 12.19 -40.43
CA SER A 680 -8.67 12.43 -40.75
C SER A 680 -9.55 11.40 -40.08
N PHE A 681 -10.49 11.85 -39.24
CA PHE A 681 -11.44 11.00 -38.53
C PHE A 681 -12.85 11.16 -39.09
N SER A 682 -13.63 10.09 -38.96
CA SER A 682 -14.90 9.98 -39.64
C SER A 682 -15.71 8.75 -39.22
N GLY A 683 -16.94 9.02 -38.75
CA GLY A 683 -17.96 7.99 -38.50
C GLY A 683 -18.00 7.48 -37.08
#